data_AF-A0A803MH32-F1
#
_entry.id   AF-A0A803MH32-F1
#
_cell.length_a   1.000
_cell.length_b   1.000
_cell.length_c   1.000
_cell.angle_alpha   90.00
_cell.angle_beta   90.00
_cell.angle_gamma   90.00
#
_symmetry.space_group_name_H-M   'P 1'
#
loop_
_entity.id
_entity.type
_entity.pdbx_description
1 polymer ?
#
loop_
_entity_poly.entity_id
_entity_poly.type
_entity_poly.pdbx_seq_one_letter_code
_entity_poly.pdbx_strand_id
1 'polypeptide(L)'
;MSAQTHRPIANFHPCHWGDHFLNITNPHHDEAVQVQKEQEVSQLKDEVKKELLETKSNPLELLNFIDVIERLGLAYHFEQEVEDALKQIYESYEEQCAKDDLYHISTRFRILRQHGFFVPCDVFNKFKDENGSFKESITKDVPGLLSLYEASHVRVHDDKILDEALAFSTTRLNAMVNQLSSPLADQVSHALHQPLHKGMPRVETRHFISVYEMDPSHNKTLLKFAKLDFNLLQALHQKELKDLKRWWKGLHLNASFSRDRLTEAYFWILGVYYEPQFSFARKVYRKIFKSTSLLDDTYDAYGTIEELELLTETFQRAWDKSCMDELPEHVKWSYYANVEACEEAEKDLAKEGRSSFVNYTRQQLKALCKAYIQEARWCHQKYVPTYDEYMKIALVTSPYPHGIVASFLGMGEIASKEVFEWACQTPMPNIIKAASTIIRLMNDIGGHKFEQNRKHVASAVQCLMEKHAYSEEEANEKLKEEVEHAWKDINQAMLLPYVIPKPLLTRILNLARAADVIYKGDADGYTHVNQTLKDKVASVLSHPIPMFMNLLITELLLEVGGDIDDVRLGMRFFYKREPVVKVKKELEVSQLKDEVKKELLETKGNPLELLNFIDAIERLGLAYHFEQEIEEALKQVYENYEEQCAKDDLYHVSTRFRILRQHGFFVPCDVFNKFKDENGSFKESITNDVPGLLGLYEASHVRVHDDKILEEALAFTKNHLNAMVNKLSSPVADQVSHALHQPFHKGMARVETTHFISLYEMDPSHNKTLLKFAKLDFNLLQALHQKELKDFKRWWKGLHLNASFSRDRLTEVFFWILGVYYEPQFSFARKVGRKIIKSTSLLDDTYDAYGTIEELELLTEAFQRPWSKSCMDELPEHVKRSYYAMVEAFEEAEEDLAKEGRPSFVNYTRDQVKALCKAYIQEAKWCHQKYVPTYEEYMKKTALVTSPYPHGIVACFLGMGEIASKDVFEWACQNPMPKVITAASTIIRLMNDIGGHKFEQKRNHVASAVRCLMEKHGLSEEEANNKLKEEVEDAWKDINQAMLQPFVIPKPLLTRILNLARSADVLYKGDADGYTHVNQTLKDKVALVLVHPIPM
;
A
#
# COMPACT_ATOMS: atom_id res chain seq x y z
N MET A 1 -23.76 40.84 -28.24
CA MET A 1 -22.86 39.76 -28.73
C MET A 1 -21.48 40.05 -28.18
N SER A 2 -21.12 39.50 -27.02
CA SER A 2 -19.75 39.56 -26.52
C SER A 2 -18.91 38.59 -27.35
N ALA A 3 -17.83 39.07 -27.97
CA ALA A 3 -16.83 38.19 -28.56
C ALA A 3 -16.39 37.18 -27.48
N GLN A 4 -16.53 35.89 -27.76
CA GLN A 4 -15.98 34.84 -26.90
C GLN A 4 -14.46 34.99 -26.90
N THR A 5 -13.89 35.54 -25.84
CA THR A 5 -12.44 35.61 -25.64
C THR A 5 -11.92 34.18 -25.46
N HIS A 6 -11.24 33.63 -26.46
CA HIS A 6 -10.68 32.28 -26.40
C HIS A 6 -9.40 32.31 -25.54
N ARG A 7 -9.49 31.79 -24.31
CA ARG A 7 -8.32 31.65 -23.41
C ARG A 7 -7.51 30.40 -23.78
N PRO A 8 -6.17 30.40 -23.65
CA PRO A 8 -5.40 29.17 -23.60
C PRO A 8 -5.82 28.41 -22.34
N ILE A 9 -6.02 27.09 -22.41
CA ILE A 9 -6.34 26.26 -21.24
C ILE A 9 -5.48 25.01 -21.33
N ALA A 10 -4.74 24.72 -20.27
CA ALA A 10 -4.05 23.46 -20.10
C ALA A 10 -4.91 22.53 -19.21
N ASN A 11 -5.23 21.34 -19.72
CA ASN A 11 -6.09 20.36 -19.03
C ASN A 11 -5.33 19.63 -17.91
N PHE A 12 -4.95 20.33 -16.85
CA PHE A 12 -4.18 19.75 -15.75
C PHE A 12 -5.01 18.77 -14.90
N HIS A 13 -4.41 17.63 -14.54
CA HIS A 13 -5.06 16.67 -13.65
C HIS A 13 -5.11 17.18 -12.19
N PRO A 14 -6.12 16.80 -11.39
CA PRO A 14 -6.25 17.20 -9.99
C PRO A 14 -5.14 16.64 -9.10
N CYS A 15 -5.01 17.17 -7.88
CA CYS A 15 -4.01 16.72 -6.91
C CYS A 15 -4.21 15.25 -6.49
N HIS A 16 -3.16 14.44 -6.63
CA HIS A 16 -3.15 13.03 -6.24
C HIS A 16 -3.27 12.79 -4.73
N TRP A 17 -2.98 13.81 -3.92
CA TRP A 17 -2.88 13.68 -2.47
C TRP A 17 -4.11 14.18 -1.71
N GLY A 18 -4.98 14.96 -2.35
CA GLY A 18 -6.09 15.67 -1.71
C GLY A 18 -5.70 16.25 -0.34
N ASP A 19 -6.50 15.94 0.68
CA ASP A 19 -6.28 16.38 2.06
C ASP A 19 -5.37 15.45 2.89
N HIS A 20 -4.70 14.45 2.30
CA HIS A 20 -3.84 13.49 3.04
C HIS A 20 -2.88 14.21 3.99
N PHE A 21 -2.00 15.08 3.47
CA PHE A 21 -1.01 15.82 4.26
C PHE A 21 -1.60 16.90 5.18
N LEU A 22 -2.84 17.35 4.96
CA LEU A 22 -3.54 18.24 5.90
C LEU A 22 -4.07 17.46 7.11
N ASN A 23 -4.53 16.24 6.86
CA ASN A 23 -5.10 15.35 7.86
C ASN A 23 -4.04 14.44 8.51
N ILE A 24 -2.76 14.60 8.15
CA ILE A 24 -1.67 13.99 8.90
C ILE A 24 -1.69 14.58 10.32
N THR A 25 -2.25 13.82 11.24
CA THR A 25 -2.02 13.93 12.69
C THR A 25 -0.78 13.12 13.01
N ASN A 26 0.38 13.73 13.21
CA ASN A 26 1.59 12.97 13.52
C ASN A 26 1.34 12.18 14.82
N PRO A 27 1.21 10.84 14.80
CA PRO A 27 0.94 10.06 16.01
C PRO A 27 2.12 10.10 16.99
N HIS A 28 3.25 10.68 16.56
CA HIS A 28 4.47 10.89 17.34
C HIS A 28 4.58 12.32 17.92
N HIS A 29 3.54 13.16 17.81
CA HIS A 29 3.46 14.42 18.58
C HIS A 29 2.94 14.17 20.00
N ASP A 30 3.33 13.04 20.60
CA ASP A 30 3.52 13.02 22.05
C ASP A 30 4.87 13.71 22.27
N GLU A 31 4.84 14.92 22.81
CA GLU A 31 6.05 15.71 23.06
C GLU A 31 7.08 14.89 23.85
N ALA A 32 6.65 13.98 24.74
CA ALA A 32 7.56 13.13 25.49
C ALA A 32 8.27 12.10 24.60
N VAL A 33 7.57 11.46 23.66
CA VAL A 33 8.17 10.48 22.73
C VAL A 33 9.10 11.17 21.74
N GLN A 34 8.75 12.37 21.29
CA GLN A 34 9.62 13.15 20.42
C GLN A 34 10.89 13.59 21.15
N VAL A 35 10.77 14.12 22.37
CA VAL A 35 11.92 14.47 23.23
C VAL A 35 12.81 13.25 23.49
N GLN A 36 12.23 12.08 23.76
CA GLN A 36 13.00 10.85 23.96
C GLN A 36 13.80 10.46 22.70
N LYS A 37 13.20 10.52 21.51
CA LYS A 37 13.90 10.25 20.25
C LYS A 37 14.98 11.27 19.94
N GLU A 38 14.73 12.54 20.24
CA GLU A 38 15.71 13.62 20.09
C GLU A 38 16.90 13.42 21.06
N GLN A 39 16.64 12.99 22.29
CA GLN A 39 17.69 12.61 23.25
C GLN A 39 18.51 11.41 22.77
N GLU A 40 17.84 10.37 22.26
CA GLU A 40 18.51 9.19 21.71
C GLU A 40 19.37 9.54 20.49
N VAL A 41 18.88 10.40 19.59
CA VAL A 41 19.66 10.93 18.48
C VAL A 41 20.86 11.74 18.98
N SER A 42 20.72 12.53 20.05
CA SER A 42 21.86 13.24 20.64
C SER A 42 22.93 12.28 21.17
N GLN A 43 22.53 11.17 21.80
CA GLN A 43 23.46 10.15 22.29
C GLN A 43 24.17 9.44 21.13
N LEU A 44 23.41 9.00 20.12
CA LEU A 44 23.96 8.35 18.92
C LEU A 44 24.89 9.27 18.14
N LYS A 45 24.59 10.58 18.10
CA LYS A 45 25.47 11.58 17.52
C LYS A 45 26.83 11.62 18.21
N ASP A 46 26.85 11.63 19.55
CA ASP A 46 28.09 11.64 20.32
C ASP A 46 28.88 10.33 20.16
N GLU A 47 28.19 9.19 20.11
CA GLU A 47 28.79 7.88 19.85
C GLU A 47 29.45 7.83 18.46
N VAL A 48 28.73 8.22 17.41
CA VAL A 48 29.25 8.23 16.03
C VAL A 48 30.37 9.26 15.86
N LYS A 49 30.31 10.40 16.57
CA LYS A 49 31.42 11.36 16.61
C LYS A 49 32.68 10.73 17.20
N LYS A 50 32.55 9.95 18.28
CA LYS A 50 33.67 9.24 18.88
C LYS A 50 34.25 8.19 17.91
N GLU A 51 33.39 7.39 17.27
CA GLU A 51 33.81 6.41 16.27
C GLU A 51 34.58 7.09 15.12
N LEU A 52 34.05 8.20 14.57
CA LEU A 52 34.72 8.97 13.52
C LEU A 52 36.13 9.44 13.92
N LEU A 53 36.32 9.84 15.18
CA LEU A 53 37.62 10.27 15.70
C LEU A 53 38.59 9.09 15.90
N GLU A 54 38.10 7.92 16.30
CA GLU A 54 38.90 6.70 16.50
C GLU A 54 39.39 6.11 15.16
N THR A 55 38.56 6.17 14.11
CA THR A 55 38.89 5.70 12.76
C THR A 55 39.99 6.54 12.08
N LYS A 56 40.32 7.74 12.58
CA LYS A 56 41.35 8.63 12.01
C LYS A 56 42.74 7.98 11.86
N SER A 57 43.00 6.91 12.61
CA SER A 57 44.24 6.15 12.55
C SER A 57 44.39 5.27 11.30
N ASN A 58 43.29 4.95 10.60
CA ASN A 58 43.29 4.16 9.36
C ASN A 58 42.61 4.94 8.20
N PRO A 59 43.39 5.42 7.21
CA PRO A 59 42.86 6.24 6.12
C PRO A 59 41.76 5.59 5.26
N LEU A 60 41.80 4.27 5.04
CA LEU A 60 40.80 3.57 4.22
C LEU A 60 39.49 3.37 4.98
N GLU A 61 39.57 2.98 6.26
CA GLU A 61 38.39 2.90 7.11
C GLU A 61 37.75 4.27 7.29
N LEU A 62 38.54 5.33 7.45
CA LEU A 62 38.04 6.70 7.60
C LEU A 62 37.28 7.15 6.35
N LEU A 63 37.83 6.86 5.16
CA LEU A 63 37.17 7.16 3.89
C LEU A 63 35.83 6.43 3.76
N ASN A 64 35.80 5.12 4.04
CA ASN A 64 34.58 4.33 3.96
C ASN A 64 33.53 4.80 4.98
N PHE A 65 33.96 5.16 6.18
CA PHE A 65 33.08 5.67 7.24
C PHE A 65 32.44 7.01 6.83
N ILE A 66 33.20 7.91 6.21
CA ILE A 66 32.68 9.17 5.67
C ILE A 66 31.65 8.90 4.55
N ASP A 67 31.96 8.01 3.60
CA ASP A 67 31.03 7.69 2.51
C ASP A 67 29.70 7.15 3.04
N VAL A 68 29.75 6.27 4.04
CA VAL A 68 28.57 5.69 4.68
C VAL A 68 27.77 6.78 5.42
N ILE A 69 28.41 7.65 6.19
CA ILE A 69 27.72 8.75 6.90
C ILE A 69 27.03 9.71 5.92
N GLU A 70 27.66 10.02 4.79
CA GLU A 70 27.07 10.86 3.74
C GLU A 70 25.87 10.20 3.08
N ARG A 71 26.01 8.95 2.65
CA ARG A 71 24.93 8.19 2.00
C ARG A 71 23.78 7.88 2.96
N LEU A 72 24.03 7.76 4.26
CA LEU A 72 23.00 7.64 5.30
C LEU A 72 22.34 8.99 5.66
N GLY A 73 22.78 10.10 5.06
CA GLY A 73 22.20 11.43 5.28
C GLY A 73 22.52 12.04 6.64
N LEU A 74 23.54 11.52 7.34
CA LEU A 74 23.96 11.93 8.69
C LEU A 74 25.07 12.98 8.70
N ALA A 75 25.75 13.20 7.57
CA ALA A 75 26.93 14.08 7.48
C ALA A 75 26.70 15.52 7.98
N TYR A 76 25.47 16.05 7.88
CA TYR A 76 25.15 17.40 8.37
C TYR A 76 25.31 17.56 9.90
N HIS A 77 25.40 16.44 10.65
CA HIS A 77 25.71 16.47 12.08
C HIS A 77 27.19 16.67 12.40
N PHE A 78 28.06 16.43 11.42
CA PHE A 78 29.52 16.27 11.57
C PHE A 78 30.30 17.09 10.53
N GLU A 79 29.74 18.20 10.04
CA GLU A 79 30.32 18.97 8.92
C GLU A 79 31.79 19.33 9.16
N GLN A 80 32.13 19.77 10.37
CA GLN A 80 33.51 20.14 10.72
C GLN A 80 34.43 18.92 10.79
N GLU A 81 33.99 17.85 11.47
CA GLU A 81 34.79 16.64 11.61
C GLU A 81 35.05 15.95 10.27
N VAL A 82 34.05 15.93 9.39
CA VAL A 82 34.19 15.44 8.00
C VAL A 82 35.13 16.33 7.21
N GLU A 83 35.00 17.67 7.29
CA GLU A 83 35.90 18.58 6.57
C GLU A 83 37.36 18.40 7.01
N ASP A 84 37.63 18.29 8.31
CA ASP A 84 38.98 18.08 8.83
C ASP A 84 39.55 16.72 8.43
N ALA A 85 38.73 15.67 8.43
CA ALA A 85 39.13 14.35 7.96
C ALA A 85 39.45 14.35 6.46
N LEU A 86 38.67 15.06 5.64
CA LEU A 86 38.91 15.17 4.20
C LEU A 86 40.16 15.97 3.87
N LYS A 87 40.51 17.00 4.66
CA LYS A 87 41.80 17.70 4.54
C LYS A 87 42.97 16.72 4.74
N GLN A 88 42.93 15.88 5.77
CA GLN A 88 43.95 14.86 6.02
C GLN A 88 44.03 13.82 4.88
N ILE A 89 42.87 13.36 4.38
CA ILE A 89 42.77 12.44 3.24
C ILE A 89 43.35 13.07 1.97
N TYR A 90 43.15 14.38 1.78
CA TYR A 90 43.67 15.14 0.64
C TYR A 90 45.19 15.34 0.73
N GLU A 91 45.74 15.66 1.90
CA GLU A 91 47.19 15.85 2.11
C GLU A 91 48.01 14.58 1.80
N SER A 92 47.42 13.40 1.98
CA SER A 92 48.04 12.10 1.70
C SER A 92 47.60 11.47 0.37
N TYR A 93 46.90 12.24 -0.49
CA TYR A 93 46.21 11.72 -1.68
C TYR A 93 47.13 10.94 -2.63
N GLU A 94 48.25 11.51 -3.07
CA GLU A 94 49.12 10.89 -4.08
C GLU A 94 49.76 9.58 -3.59
N GLU A 95 50.24 9.54 -2.35
CA GLU A 95 50.91 8.36 -1.79
C GLU A 95 49.92 7.19 -1.59
N GLN A 96 48.72 7.49 -1.12
CA GLN A 96 47.69 6.49 -0.86
C GLN A 96 47.07 5.96 -2.16
N CYS A 97 46.76 6.86 -3.10
CA CYS A 97 46.14 6.48 -4.38
C CYS A 97 47.00 5.53 -5.21
N ALA A 98 48.34 5.57 -5.08
CA ALA A 98 49.20 4.61 -5.76
C ALA A 98 48.90 3.16 -5.32
N LYS A 99 48.55 2.95 -4.05
CA LYS A 99 48.33 1.65 -3.41
C LYS A 99 46.86 1.20 -3.44
N ASP A 100 45.92 2.13 -3.58
CA ASP A 100 44.47 1.87 -3.56
C ASP A 100 44.02 0.91 -4.70
N ASP A 101 43.03 0.06 -4.44
CA ASP A 101 42.30 -0.67 -5.48
C ASP A 101 41.31 0.24 -6.24
N LEU A 102 40.54 -0.31 -7.19
CA LEU A 102 39.60 0.48 -8.00
C LEU A 102 38.45 1.07 -7.15
N TYR A 103 37.98 0.33 -6.15
CA TYR A 103 36.93 0.80 -5.26
C TYR A 103 37.38 2.01 -4.44
N HIS A 104 38.51 1.88 -3.72
CA HIS A 104 38.98 2.92 -2.81
C HIS A 104 39.40 4.19 -3.54
N ILE A 105 40.10 4.07 -4.68
CA ILE A 105 40.55 5.24 -5.44
C ILE A 105 39.39 6.00 -6.08
N SER A 106 38.37 5.29 -6.59
CA SER A 106 37.16 5.89 -7.13
C SER A 106 36.35 6.59 -6.04
N THR A 107 36.15 5.95 -4.89
CA THR A 107 35.46 6.55 -3.74
C THR A 107 36.19 7.78 -3.21
N ARG A 108 37.51 7.70 -3.04
CA ARG A 108 38.35 8.84 -2.62
C ARG A 108 38.25 10.00 -3.60
N PHE A 109 38.38 9.73 -4.90
CA PHE A 109 38.25 10.73 -5.94
C PHE A 109 36.90 11.45 -5.88
N ARG A 110 35.81 10.67 -5.82
CA ARG A 110 34.44 11.19 -5.77
C ARG A 110 34.23 12.12 -4.58
N ILE A 111 34.54 11.65 -3.37
CA ILE A 111 34.27 12.40 -2.13
C ILE A 111 35.11 13.68 -2.09
N LEU A 112 36.40 13.60 -2.44
CA LEU A 112 37.27 14.79 -2.46
C LEU A 112 36.75 15.85 -3.44
N ARG A 113 36.37 15.46 -4.66
CA ARG A 113 35.77 16.38 -5.65
C ARG A 113 34.44 16.96 -5.18
N GLN A 114 33.56 16.16 -4.57
CA GLN A 114 32.29 16.63 -4.01
C GLN A 114 32.48 17.65 -2.87
N HIS A 115 33.61 17.58 -2.16
CA HIS A 115 33.99 18.54 -1.12
C HIS A 115 34.88 19.68 -1.59
N GLY A 116 35.10 19.77 -2.89
CA GLY A 116 35.78 20.88 -3.56
C GLY A 116 37.29 20.75 -3.66
N PHE A 117 37.87 19.65 -3.21
CA PHE A 117 39.29 19.38 -3.43
C PHE A 117 39.52 18.99 -4.88
N PHE A 118 40.39 19.72 -5.57
CA PHE A 118 40.80 19.34 -6.91
C PHE A 118 41.81 18.19 -6.84
N VAL A 119 41.41 17.04 -7.38
CA VAL A 119 42.27 15.87 -7.55
C VAL A 119 42.34 15.46 -9.02
N PRO A 120 43.53 15.22 -9.62
CA PRO A 120 43.65 14.87 -11.03
C PRO A 120 43.05 13.49 -11.36
N CYS A 121 42.41 13.35 -12.52
CA CYS A 121 41.86 12.07 -12.97
C CYS A 121 42.92 11.08 -13.49
N ASP A 122 44.19 11.51 -13.60
CA ASP A 122 45.31 10.68 -14.06
C ASP A 122 45.57 9.44 -13.17
N VAL A 123 45.09 9.47 -11.93
CA VAL A 123 45.18 8.34 -11.00
C VAL A 123 44.50 7.07 -11.55
N PHE A 124 43.54 7.22 -12.47
CA PHE A 124 42.85 6.09 -13.09
C PHE A 124 43.66 5.44 -14.23
N ASN A 125 44.76 6.05 -14.70
CA ASN A 125 45.61 5.50 -15.76
C ASN A 125 46.20 4.13 -15.40
N LYS A 126 46.41 3.83 -14.11
CA LYS A 126 46.91 2.52 -13.67
C LYS A 126 45.94 1.35 -13.98
N PHE A 127 44.67 1.65 -14.20
CA PHE A 127 43.64 0.69 -14.62
C PHE A 127 43.49 0.61 -16.14
N LYS A 128 44.33 1.29 -16.91
CA LYS A 128 44.35 1.25 -18.37
C LYS A 128 45.46 0.37 -18.92
N ASP A 129 45.18 -0.28 -20.05
CA ASP A 129 46.13 -1.12 -20.78
C ASP A 129 47.13 -0.31 -21.62
N GLU A 130 48.02 -1.00 -22.33
CA GLU A 130 49.05 -0.37 -23.18
C GLU A 130 48.46 0.44 -24.35
N ASN A 131 47.20 0.19 -24.72
CA ASN A 131 46.47 0.92 -25.75
C ASN A 131 45.74 2.16 -25.18
N GLY A 132 45.83 2.40 -23.87
CA GLY A 132 45.19 3.51 -23.18
C GLY A 132 43.70 3.29 -22.87
N SER A 133 43.19 2.07 -23.03
CA SER A 133 41.80 1.69 -22.72
C SER A 133 41.68 1.08 -21.32
N PHE A 134 40.53 1.23 -20.65
CA PHE A 134 40.31 0.58 -19.36
C PHE A 134 40.42 -0.96 -19.49
N LYS A 135 41.25 -1.57 -18.63
CA LYS A 135 41.55 -3.01 -18.66
C LYS A 135 40.29 -3.81 -18.41
N GLU A 136 40.03 -4.81 -19.26
CA GLU A 136 38.91 -5.73 -19.07
C GLU A 136 38.97 -6.46 -17.71
N SER A 137 40.17 -6.65 -17.14
CA SER A 137 40.34 -7.30 -15.84
C SER A 137 39.62 -6.62 -14.69
N ILE A 138 39.38 -5.30 -14.75
CA ILE A 138 38.71 -4.55 -13.67
C ILE A 138 37.20 -4.80 -13.62
N THR A 139 36.62 -5.38 -14.68
CA THR A 139 35.19 -5.76 -14.72
C THR A 139 34.84 -6.87 -13.73
N LYS A 140 35.85 -7.58 -13.20
CA LYS A 140 35.67 -8.59 -12.14
C LYS A 140 35.41 -7.97 -10.76
N ASP A 141 35.83 -6.72 -10.55
CA ASP A 141 35.58 -5.95 -9.34
C ASP A 141 34.34 -5.07 -9.55
N VAL A 142 33.17 -5.68 -9.39
CA VAL A 142 31.88 -5.00 -9.61
C VAL A 142 31.68 -3.81 -8.66
N PRO A 143 31.98 -3.91 -7.33
CA PRO A 143 31.94 -2.75 -6.45
C PRO A 143 32.89 -1.63 -6.89
N GLY A 144 34.12 -1.96 -7.31
CA GLY A 144 35.06 -0.98 -7.84
C GLY A 144 34.57 -0.32 -9.12
N LEU A 145 33.96 -1.08 -10.02
CA LEU A 145 33.38 -0.59 -11.27
C LEU A 145 32.18 0.34 -11.01
N LEU A 146 31.32 0.02 -10.04
CA LEU A 146 30.22 0.87 -9.60
C LEU A 146 30.75 2.18 -8.98
N SER A 147 31.79 2.10 -8.14
CA SER A 147 32.43 3.30 -7.60
C SER A 147 33.07 4.17 -8.69
N LEU A 148 33.67 3.56 -9.72
CA LEU A 148 34.22 4.29 -10.88
C LEU A 148 33.11 4.99 -11.67
N TYR A 149 31.97 4.32 -11.88
CA TYR A 149 30.80 4.93 -12.48
C TYR A 149 30.34 6.16 -11.69
N GLU A 150 30.18 6.06 -10.37
CA GLU A 150 29.78 7.19 -9.54
C GLU A 150 30.81 8.34 -9.54
N ALA A 151 32.10 8.00 -9.52
CA ALA A 151 33.20 8.98 -9.60
C ALA A 151 33.23 9.73 -10.94
N SER A 152 32.81 9.08 -12.04
CA SER A 152 32.76 9.72 -13.35
C SER A 152 31.70 10.83 -13.47
N HIS A 153 30.68 10.85 -12.59
CA HIS A 153 29.66 11.90 -12.57
C HIS A 153 30.11 13.21 -11.92
N VAL A 154 31.25 13.23 -11.22
CA VAL A 154 31.84 14.45 -10.63
C VAL A 154 32.95 15.06 -11.50
N ARG A 155 33.07 14.62 -12.75
CA ARG A 155 34.03 15.13 -13.73
C ARG A 155 33.80 16.59 -14.07
N VAL A 156 34.87 17.32 -14.37
CA VAL A 156 34.81 18.69 -14.92
C VAL A 156 35.16 18.68 -16.41
N HIS A 157 35.23 19.86 -17.03
CA HIS A 157 35.75 19.95 -18.39
C HIS A 157 37.20 19.47 -18.45
N ASP A 158 37.60 18.90 -19.58
CA ASP A 158 38.93 18.31 -19.82
C ASP A 158 39.28 17.01 -19.05
N ASP A 159 38.42 16.51 -18.15
CA ASP A 159 38.56 15.19 -17.51
C ASP A 159 38.24 14.03 -18.50
N LYS A 160 38.96 13.94 -19.63
CA LYS A 160 38.70 12.96 -20.71
C LYS A 160 38.75 11.52 -20.24
N ILE A 161 39.63 11.22 -19.28
CA ILE A 161 39.72 9.89 -18.64
C ILE A 161 38.39 9.50 -17.99
N LEU A 162 37.67 10.46 -17.40
CA LEU A 162 36.38 10.19 -16.77
C LEU A 162 35.22 10.13 -17.76
N ASP A 163 35.30 10.83 -18.90
CA ASP A 163 34.35 10.63 -20.01
C ASP A 163 34.46 9.19 -20.53
N GLU A 164 35.68 8.68 -20.72
CA GLU A 164 35.92 7.27 -21.07
C GLU A 164 35.49 6.31 -19.95
N ALA A 165 35.75 6.66 -18.68
CA ALA A 165 35.36 5.84 -17.53
C ALA A 165 33.85 5.70 -17.41
N LEU A 166 33.09 6.78 -17.65
CA LEU A 166 31.63 6.76 -17.64
C LEU A 166 31.11 5.84 -18.75
N ALA A 167 31.60 5.98 -19.98
CA ALA A 167 31.19 5.13 -21.10
C ALA A 167 31.52 3.65 -20.86
N PHE A 168 32.74 3.36 -20.40
CA PHE A 168 33.20 2.01 -20.08
C PHE A 168 32.36 1.37 -18.96
N SER A 169 32.27 2.04 -17.81
CA SER A 169 31.55 1.51 -16.64
C SER A 169 30.05 1.34 -16.91
N THR A 170 29.41 2.30 -17.58
CA THR A 170 27.99 2.20 -17.98
C THR A 170 27.74 0.98 -18.87
N THR A 171 28.58 0.78 -19.89
CA THR A 171 28.44 -0.36 -20.82
C THR A 171 28.56 -1.69 -20.09
N ARG A 172 29.56 -1.79 -19.20
CA ARG A 172 29.86 -3.02 -18.47
C ARG A 172 28.81 -3.32 -17.39
N LEU A 173 28.42 -2.33 -16.61
CA LEU A 173 27.39 -2.48 -15.58
C LEU A 173 26.03 -2.89 -16.20
N ASN A 174 25.62 -2.26 -17.32
CA ASN A 174 24.41 -2.68 -18.04
C ASN A 174 24.49 -4.13 -18.54
N ALA A 175 25.65 -4.58 -19.02
CA ALA A 175 25.82 -5.95 -19.52
C ALA A 175 25.75 -7.01 -18.41
N MET A 176 26.14 -6.67 -17.18
CA MET A 176 26.24 -7.62 -16.07
C MET A 176 25.11 -7.53 -15.04
N VAL A 177 24.31 -6.45 -15.00
CA VAL A 177 23.32 -6.21 -13.93
C VAL A 177 22.37 -7.38 -13.68
N ASN A 178 21.91 -8.04 -14.76
CA ASN A 178 21.00 -9.19 -14.69
C ASN A 178 21.70 -10.50 -14.22
N GLN A 179 23.02 -10.48 -14.03
CA GLN A 179 23.83 -11.61 -13.57
C GLN A 179 24.28 -11.45 -12.11
N LEU A 180 24.03 -10.28 -11.51
CA LEU A 180 24.38 -9.98 -10.12
C LEU A 180 23.26 -10.41 -9.18
N SER A 181 23.58 -10.70 -7.93
CA SER A 181 22.60 -10.92 -6.86
C SER A 181 22.32 -9.64 -6.08
N SER A 182 21.13 -9.54 -5.49
CA SER A 182 20.82 -8.50 -4.50
C SER A 182 21.71 -8.65 -3.25
N PRO A 183 22.13 -7.55 -2.59
CA PRO A 183 21.76 -6.15 -2.83
C PRO A 183 22.58 -5.45 -3.93
N LEU A 184 23.66 -6.07 -4.43
CA LEU A 184 24.57 -5.42 -5.39
C LEU A 184 23.89 -5.17 -6.75
N ALA A 185 23.08 -6.10 -7.24
CA ALA A 185 22.28 -5.90 -8.45
C ALA A 185 21.34 -4.69 -8.33
N ASP A 186 20.69 -4.53 -7.18
CA ASP A 186 19.78 -3.43 -6.90
C ASP A 186 20.54 -2.09 -6.84
N GLN A 187 21.71 -2.07 -6.21
CA GLN A 187 22.57 -0.88 -6.20
C GLN A 187 23.01 -0.47 -7.61
N VAL A 188 23.45 -1.43 -8.43
CA VAL A 188 23.88 -1.18 -9.82
C VAL A 188 22.70 -0.68 -10.65
N SER A 189 21.55 -1.34 -10.58
CA SER A 189 20.34 -0.92 -11.29
C SER A 189 19.89 0.48 -10.85
N HIS A 190 19.94 0.77 -9.55
CA HIS A 190 19.59 2.09 -9.02
C HIS A 190 20.55 3.17 -9.52
N ALA A 191 21.87 2.95 -9.47
CA ALA A 191 22.88 3.90 -9.92
C ALA A 191 22.82 4.17 -11.44
N LEU A 192 22.60 3.13 -12.25
CA LEU A 192 22.39 3.27 -13.70
C LEU A 192 21.14 4.09 -14.03
N HIS A 193 20.09 3.96 -13.21
CA HIS A 193 18.90 4.80 -13.33
C HIS A 193 19.17 6.23 -12.84
N GLN A 194 19.70 6.39 -11.63
CA GLN A 194 19.96 7.66 -10.96
C GLN A 194 21.36 7.65 -10.33
N PRO A 195 22.35 8.33 -10.95
CA PRO A 195 23.66 8.47 -10.34
C PRO A 195 23.58 9.23 -9.02
N LEU A 196 24.34 8.80 -8.01
CA LEU A 196 24.33 9.37 -6.66
C LEU A 196 24.55 10.89 -6.70
N HIS A 197 25.50 11.36 -7.51
CA HIS A 197 25.83 12.79 -7.59
C HIS A 197 24.70 13.66 -8.16
N LYS A 198 23.85 13.09 -9.02
CA LYS A 198 22.72 13.77 -9.66
C LYS A 198 21.38 13.53 -8.93
N GLY A 199 21.35 12.60 -7.96
CA GLY A 199 20.17 12.29 -7.15
C GLY A 199 19.86 13.34 -6.07
N MET A 200 18.60 13.37 -5.62
CA MET A 200 18.19 14.20 -4.48
C MET A 200 18.64 13.53 -3.17
N PRO A 201 19.40 14.22 -2.28
CA PRO A 201 20.01 13.59 -1.12
C PRO A 201 19.07 12.74 -0.26
N ARG A 202 17.83 13.22 -0.02
CA ARG A 202 16.83 12.49 0.77
C ARG A 202 16.26 11.25 0.09
N VAL A 203 16.16 11.26 -1.24
CA VAL A 203 15.71 10.09 -2.01
C VAL A 203 16.81 9.03 -1.99
N GLU A 204 18.05 9.44 -2.25
CA GLU A 204 19.22 8.56 -2.23
C GLU A 204 19.47 7.98 -0.84
N THR A 205 19.36 8.82 0.21
CA THR A 205 19.46 8.37 1.60
C THR A 205 18.41 7.32 1.93
N ARG A 206 17.16 7.53 1.49
CA ARG A 206 16.07 6.57 1.76
C ARG A 206 16.35 5.22 1.12
N HIS A 207 16.89 5.21 -0.10
CA HIS A 207 17.30 3.98 -0.78
C HIS A 207 18.49 3.34 -0.07
N PHE A 208 19.54 4.11 0.22
CA PHE A 208 20.77 3.59 0.80
C PHE A 208 20.59 3.03 2.21
N ILE A 209 19.71 3.58 3.05
CA ILE A 209 19.40 2.99 4.37
C ILE A 209 18.90 1.54 4.22
N SER A 210 18.06 1.25 3.22
CA SER A 210 17.57 -0.12 2.98
C SER A 210 18.67 -1.04 2.47
N VAL A 211 19.56 -0.53 1.63
CA VAL A 211 20.72 -1.26 1.11
C VAL A 211 21.72 -1.56 2.24
N TYR A 212 22.04 -0.57 3.07
CA TYR A 212 22.98 -0.68 4.17
C TYR A 212 22.48 -1.66 5.23
N GLU A 213 21.17 -1.74 5.47
CA GLU A 213 20.57 -2.74 6.35
C GLU A 213 20.73 -4.19 5.86
N MET A 214 20.82 -4.41 4.54
CA MET A 214 21.02 -5.75 3.96
C MET A 214 22.46 -6.24 4.06
N ASP A 215 23.43 -5.36 4.29
CA ASP A 215 24.83 -5.73 4.47
C ASP A 215 25.03 -6.37 5.86
N PRO A 216 25.41 -7.65 5.99
CA PRO A 216 25.61 -8.29 7.29
C PRO A 216 26.69 -7.63 8.16
N SER A 217 27.58 -6.84 7.55
CA SER A 217 28.70 -6.16 8.22
C SER A 217 28.41 -4.71 8.61
N HIS A 218 27.19 -4.22 8.37
CA HIS A 218 26.85 -2.82 8.63
C HIS A 218 27.06 -2.43 10.10
N ASN A 219 27.50 -1.19 10.31
CA ASN A 219 27.55 -0.59 11.63
C ASN A 219 26.12 -0.32 12.15
N LYS A 220 25.74 -1.05 13.20
CA LYS A 220 24.41 -1.00 13.82
C LYS A 220 24.09 0.37 14.43
N THR A 221 25.08 1.05 14.99
CA THR A 221 24.94 2.41 15.55
C THR A 221 24.57 3.39 14.43
N LEU A 222 25.30 3.36 13.31
CA LEU A 222 25.02 4.20 12.14
C LEU A 222 23.65 3.92 11.53
N LEU A 223 23.28 2.65 11.35
CA LEU A 223 21.97 2.30 10.80
C LEU A 223 20.83 2.80 11.69
N LYS A 224 20.95 2.58 13.01
CA LYS A 224 19.94 3.03 13.98
C LYS A 224 19.83 4.56 13.98
N PHE A 225 20.96 5.27 13.97
CA PHE A 225 20.98 6.72 13.90
C PHE A 225 20.32 7.23 12.62
N ALA A 226 20.69 6.69 11.46
CA ALA A 226 20.13 7.07 10.16
C ALA A 226 18.60 6.92 10.12
N LYS A 227 18.08 5.80 10.64
CA LYS A 227 16.63 5.56 10.68
C LYS A 227 15.90 6.55 11.60
N LEU A 228 16.44 6.82 12.79
CA LEU A 228 15.83 7.76 13.74
C LEU A 228 15.86 9.19 13.19
N ASP A 229 17.02 9.64 12.72
CA ASP A 229 17.22 10.97 12.16
C ASP A 229 16.32 11.21 10.94
N PHE A 230 16.26 10.24 10.01
CA PHE A 230 15.39 10.32 8.85
C PHE A 230 13.94 10.52 9.23
N ASN A 231 13.45 9.78 10.23
CA ASN A 231 12.07 9.84 10.69
C ASN A 231 11.75 11.15 11.44
N LEU A 232 12.69 11.69 12.23
CA LEU A 232 12.53 12.99 12.89
C LEU A 232 12.44 14.13 11.86
N LEU A 233 13.31 14.12 10.85
CA LEU A 233 13.25 15.10 9.76
C LEU A 233 11.97 14.95 8.93
N GLN A 234 11.54 13.72 8.63
CA GLN A 234 10.26 13.50 7.95
C GLN A 234 9.09 14.11 8.74
N ALA A 235 9.08 14.00 10.06
CA ALA A 235 8.05 14.62 10.91
C ALA A 235 8.06 16.15 10.83
N LEU A 236 9.25 16.77 10.87
CA LEU A 236 9.42 18.21 10.65
C LEU A 236 8.87 18.63 9.27
N HIS A 237 9.25 17.89 8.23
CA HIS A 237 8.85 18.20 6.85
C HIS A 237 7.35 18.05 6.62
N GLN A 238 6.71 17.05 7.25
CA GLN A 238 5.24 16.88 7.21
C GLN A 238 4.52 18.07 7.87
N LYS A 239 5.04 18.59 9.00
CA LYS A 239 4.50 19.78 9.66
C LYS A 239 4.62 21.01 8.75
N GLU A 240 5.81 21.19 8.19
CA GLU A 240 6.10 22.27 7.24
C GLU A 240 5.18 22.25 6.00
N LEU A 241 4.95 21.06 5.40
CA LEU A 241 4.02 20.89 4.27
C LEU A 241 2.57 21.18 4.67
N LYS A 242 2.15 20.73 5.85
CA LYS A 242 0.82 21.02 6.38
C LYS A 242 0.58 22.51 6.55
N ASP A 243 1.58 23.24 7.06
CA ASP A 243 1.54 24.69 7.21
C ASP A 243 1.49 25.40 5.85
N LEU A 244 2.25 24.92 4.86
CA LEU A 244 2.15 25.43 3.49
C LEU A 244 0.75 25.22 2.89
N LYS A 245 0.17 24.03 3.04
CA LYS A 245 -1.20 23.75 2.55
C LYS A 245 -2.25 24.61 3.23
N ARG A 246 -2.13 24.86 4.55
CA ARG A 246 -3.01 25.78 5.28
C ARG A 246 -2.89 27.20 4.77
N TRP A 247 -1.65 27.68 4.60
CA TRP A 247 -1.38 29.00 4.06
C TRP A 247 -2.01 29.16 2.67
N TRP A 248 -1.78 28.21 1.76
CA TRP A 248 -2.35 28.26 0.41
C TRP A 248 -3.88 28.28 0.40
N LYS A 249 -4.52 27.45 1.22
CA LYS A 249 -5.99 27.47 1.38
C LYS A 249 -6.50 28.79 1.97
N GLY A 250 -5.75 29.40 2.88
CA GLY A 250 -6.09 30.68 3.52
C GLY A 250 -5.98 31.90 2.60
N LEU A 251 -5.32 31.77 1.44
CA LEU A 251 -5.29 32.83 0.43
C LEU A 251 -6.62 32.97 -0.34
N HIS A 252 -7.51 31.96 -0.26
CA HIS A 252 -8.83 31.96 -0.92
C HIS A 252 -8.78 32.31 -2.43
N LEU A 253 -7.73 31.85 -3.12
CA LEU A 253 -7.49 32.16 -4.54
C LEU A 253 -8.56 31.52 -5.44
N ASN A 254 -9.06 32.29 -6.41
CA ASN A 254 -9.90 31.76 -7.48
C ASN A 254 -9.06 31.52 -8.75
N ALA A 255 -8.28 30.44 -8.73
CA ALA A 255 -7.32 30.08 -9.79
C ALA A 255 -7.43 28.60 -10.19
N SER A 256 -8.64 28.12 -10.50
CA SER A 256 -8.92 26.71 -10.85
C SER A 256 -8.22 26.22 -12.12
N PHE A 257 -7.72 27.13 -12.95
CA PHE A 257 -6.93 26.83 -14.14
C PHE A 257 -5.49 26.37 -13.83
N SER A 258 -5.00 26.63 -12.61
CA SER A 258 -3.60 26.38 -12.23
C SER A 258 -3.37 24.95 -11.74
N ARG A 259 -2.12 24.47 -11.84
CA ARG A 259 -1.68 23.17 -11.37
C ARG A 259 -1.80 23.06 -9.84
N ASP A 260 -2.59 22.10 -9.35
CA ASP A 260 -2.60 21.74 -7.93
C ASP A 260 -1.47 20.72 -7.61
N ARG A 261 -0.27 21.27 -7.38
CA ARG A 261 1.00 20.54 -7.16
C ARG A 261 1.74 20.97 -5.89
N LEU A 262 0.99 21.29 -4.84
CA LEU A 262 1.56 21.78 -3.57
C LEU A 262 2.51 20.78 -2.90
N THR A 263 2.17 19.49 -2.94
CA THR A 263 3.01 18.45 -2.34
C THR A 263 4.31 18.31 -3.13
N GLU A 264 4.24 18.28 -4.46
CA GLU A 264 5.37 18.15 -5.36
C GLU A 264 6.28 19.38 -5.30
N ALA A 265 5.71 20.59 -5.24
CA ALA A 265 6.46 21.82 -5.04
C ALA A 265 7.26 21.80 -3.73
N TYR A 266 6.66 21.31 -2.64
CA TYR A 266 7.39 21.17 -1.37
C TYR A 266 8.46 20.06 -1.43
N PHE A 267 8.18 18.95 -2.10
CA PHE A 267 9.16 17.88 -2.34
C PHE A 267 10.38 18.40 -3.12
N TRP A 268 10.17 19.24 -4.13
CA TRP A 268 11.25 19.90 -4.87
C TRP A 268 12.16 20.71 -3.93
N ILE A 269 11.56 21.47 -3.01
CA ILE A 269 12.28 22.31 -2.05
C ILE A 269 13.05 21.48 -1.02
N LEU A 270 12.52 20.33 -0.60
CA LEU A 270 13.26 19.39 0.23
C LEU A 270 14.50 18.85 -0.48
N GLY A 271 14.50 18.79 -1.82
CA GLY A 271 15.70 18.53 -2.61
C GLY A 271 16.78 19.57 -2.38
N VAL A 272 16.40 20.84 -2.27
CA VAL A 272 17.33 21.97 -2.10
C VAL A 272 17.98 21.94 -0.72
N TYR A 273 17.19 21.76 0.35
CA TYR A 273 17.68 21.59 1.72
C TYR A 273 16.67 20.85 2.58
N TYR A 274 17.14 19.80 3.24
CA TYR A 274 16.34 18.94 4.11
C TYR A 274 16.69 19.11 5.60
N GLU A 275 17.85 19.69 5.87
CA GLU A 275 18.46 19.80 7.19
C GLU A 275 17.60 20.71 8.11
N PRO A 276 17.51 20.42 9.41
CA PRO A 276 16.56 21.09 10.31
C PRO A 276 16.89 22.58 10.49
N GLN A 277 18.16 22.98 10.47
CA GLN A 277 18.61 24.37 10.58
C GLN A 277 18.08 25.27 9.44
N PHE A 278 17.74 24.70 8.29
CA PHE A 278 17.18 25.44 7.15
C PHE A 278 15.65 25.44 7.11
N SER A 279 14.97 25.08 8.21
CA SER A 279 13.51 25.13 8.32
C SER A 279 12.94 26.52 8.01
N PHE A 280 13.60 27.59 8.48
CA PHE A 280 13.22 28.97 8.17
C PHE A 280 13.37 29.29 6.68
N ALA A 281 14.51 28.95 6.07
CA ALA A 281 14.71 29.06 4.62
C ALA A 281 13.62 28.31 3.84
N ARG A 282 13.19 27.12 4.30
CA ARG A 282 12.13 26.34 3.62
C ARG A 282 10.81 27.04 3.73
N LYS A 283 10.49 27.58 4.91
CA LYS A 283 9.26 28.33 5.16
C LYS A 283 9.10 29.50 4.20
N VAL A 284 10.17 30.28 3.98
CA VAL A 284 10.16 31.43 3.08
C VAL A 284 10.08 30.95 1.62
N TYR A 285 11.02 30.10 1.20
CA TYR A 285 11.14 29.73 -0.21
C TYR A 285 9.91 28.95 -0.73
N ARG A 286 9.28 28.11 0.09
CA ARG A 286 8.11 27.31 -0.33
C ARG A 286 6.87 28.09 -0.71
N LYS A 287 6.70 29.27 -0.13
CA LYS A 287 5.60 30.17 -0.49
C LYS A 287 5.91 30.85 -1.82
N ILE A 288 7.11 31.40 -1.95
CA ILE A 288 7.58 32.07 -3.17
C ILE A 288 7.55 31.11 -4.37
N PHE A 289 8.08 29.89 -4.20
CA PHE A 289 8.10 28.88 -5.26
C PHE A 289 6.68 28.55 -5.74
N LYS A 290 5.74 28.27 -4.83
CA LYS A 290 4.38 27.90 -5.24
C LYS A 290 3.62 29.08 -5.86
N SER A 291 3.81 30.30 -5.36
CA SER A 291 3.26 31.52 -5.98
C SER A 291 3.84 31.77 -7.38
N THR A 292 5.12 31.46 -7.60
CA THR A 292 5.77 31.56 -8.92
C THR A 292 5.22 30.50 -9.88
N SER A 293 4.96 29.28 -9.41
CA SER A 293 4.30 28.25 -10.23
C SER A 293 2.87 28.64 -10.66
N LEU A 294 2.13 29.37 -9.81
CA LEU A 294 0.83 29.93 -10.21
C LEU A 294 1.00 31.06 -11.24
N LEU A 295 2.05 31.86 -11.11
CA LEU A 295 2.37 32.90 -12.09
C LEU A 295 2.65 32.29 -13.46
N ASP A 296 3.47 31.25 -13.52
CA ASP A 296 3.76 30.46 -14.73
C ASP A 296 2.47 30.00 -15.41
N ASP A 297 1.58 29.31 -14.68
CA ASP A 297 0.27 28.86 -15.19
C ASP A 297 -0.60 30.00 -15.73
N THR A 298 -0.42 31.22 -15.21
CA THR A 298 -1.18 32.39 -15.64
C THR A 298 -0.71 32.88 -17.00
N TYR A 299 0.60 32.98 -17.22
CA TYR A 299 1.16 33.37 -18.52
C TYR A 299 0.95 32.31 -19.58
N ASP A 300 1.03 31.05 -19.17
CA ASP A 300 1.13 29.91 -20.06
C ASP A 300 -0.25 29.32 -20.45
N ALA A 301 -1.17 29.26 -19.48
CA ALA A 301 -2.37 28.43 -19.57
C ALA A 301 -3.67 29.16 -19.25
N TYR A 302 -3.69 30.51 -19.22
CA TYR A 302 -4.95 31.24 -18.97
C TYR A 302 -5.05 32.69 -19.47
N GLY A 303 -4.05 33.53 -19.20
CA GLY A 303 -4.12 34.96 -19.47
C GLY A 303 -4.12 35.28 -20.97
N THR A 304 -4.85 36.33 -21.38
CA THR A 304 -4.68 36.88 -22.74
C THR A 304 -3.47 37.79 -22.80
N ILE A 305 -2.94 38.06 -23.99
CA ILE A 305 -1.76 38.92 -24.14
C ILE A 305 -1.96 40.28 -23.46
N GLU A 306 -3.12 40.91 -23.63
CA GLU A 306 -3.42 42.21 -23.03
C GLU A 306 -3.46 42.15 -21.50
N GLU A 307 -4.05 41.08 -20.94
CA GLU A 307 -4.09 40.87 -19.48
C GLU A 307 -2.69 40.61 -18.92
N LEU A 308 -1.85 39.87 -19.65
CA LEU A 308 -0.48 39.53 -19.27
C LEU A 308 0.48 40.73 -19.40
N GLU A 309 0.27 41.59 -20.39
CA GLU A 309 1.00 42.87 -20.50
C GLU A 309 0.70 43.78 -19.31
N LEU A 310 -0.58 43.91 -18.95
CA LEU A 310 -1.00 44.68 -17.79
C LEU A 310 -0.47 44.08 -16.47
N LEU A 311 -0.51 42.74 -16.33
CA LEU A 311 0.08 42.04 -15.19
C LEU A 311 1.59 42.30 -15.09
N THR A 312 2.30 42.20 -16.22
CA THR A 312 3.74 42.46 -16.30
C THR A 312 4.05 43.90 -15.88
N GLU A 313 3.35 44.87 -16.45
CA GLU A 313 3.51 46.31 -16.14
C GLU A 313 3.26 46.58 -14.66
N THR A 314 2.22 45.97 -14.10
CA THR A 314 1.88 46.11 -12.68
C THR A 314 3.03 45.62 -11.78
N PHE A 315 3.58 44.44 -12.04
CA PHE A 315 4.78 43.97 -11.32
C PHE A 315 6.00 44.86 -11.51
N GLN A 316 6.16 45.51 -12.67
CA GLN A 316 7.26 46.46 -12.89
C GLN A 316 7.10 47.71 -12.02
N ARG A 317 5.88 48.24 -11.95
CA ARG A 317 5.54 49.51 -11.30
C ARG A 317 5.39 49.39 -9.79
N ALA A 318 4.68 48.38 -9.30
CA ALA A 318 4.24 48.29 -7.91
C ALA A 318 4.33 46.87 -7.33
N TRP A 319 4.41 46.81 -6.00
CA TRP A 319 4.38 45.59 -5.18
C TRP A 319 3.44 45.83 -4.00
N ASP A 320 2.23 46.25 -4.32
CA ASP A 320 1.17 46.61 -3.39
C ASP A 320 -0.12 45.93 -3.81
N LYS A 321 -0.82 45.34 -2.83
CA LYS A 321 -2.14 44.70 -3.00
C LYS A 321 -3.22 45.69 -3.44
N SER A 322 -3.05 46.99 -3.20
CA SER A 322 -3.97 48.02 -3.69
C SER A 322 -4.11 48.05 -5.21
N CYS A 323 -3.08 47.58 -5.96
CA CYS A 323 -3.14 47.48 -7.42
C CYS A 323 -3.97 46.29 -7.93
N MET A 324 -4.52 45.45 -7.06
CA MET A 324 -5.35 44.31 -7.48
C MET A 324 -6.61 44.72 -8.23
N ASP A 325 -7.21 45.86 -7.89
CA ASP A 325 -8.44 46.36 -8.51
C ASP A 325 -8.21 46.83 -9.96
N GLU A 326 -6.96 47.07 -10.34
CA GLU A 326 -6.55 47.43 -11.71
C GLU A 326 -6.42 46.18 -12.61
N LEU A 327 -6.35 44.98 -12.02
CA LEU A 327 -6.10 43.73 -12.73
C LEU A 327 -7.40 42.94 -12.99
N PRO A 328 -7.53 42.25 -14.14
CA PRO A 328 -8.64 41.35 -14.41
C PRO A 328 -8.81 40.26 -13.35
N GLU A 329 -10.07 39.85 -13.11
CA GLU A 329 -10.48 39.00 -11.98
C GLU A 329 -9.65 37.72 -11.80
N HIS A 330 -9.20 37.11 -12.90
CA HIS A 330 -8.49 35.82 -12.85
C HIS A 330 -6.96 35.97 -12.72
N VAL A 331 -6.36 37.00 -13.31
CA VAL A 331 -4.90 37.22 -13.29
C VAL A 331 -4.45 37.92 -12.00
N LYS A 332 -5.34 38.68 -11.36
CA LYS A 332 -5.05 39.39 -10.10
C LYS A 332 -4.67 38.46 -8.95
N TRP A 333 -5.16 37.22 -8.95
CA TRP A 333 -4.85 36.22 -7.91
C TRP A 333 -3.37 35.80 -7.94
N SER A 334 -2.78 35.74 -9.12
CA SER A 334 -1.36 35.43 -9.31
C SER A 334 -0.48 36.59 -8.85
N TYR A 335 -0.90 37.83 -9.11
CA TYR A 335 -0.27 39.01 -8.53
C TYR A 335 -0.34 38.99 -7.00
N TYR A 336 -1.54 38.80 -6.45
CA TYR A 336 -1.79 38.75 -5.01
C TYR A 336 -0.93 37.70 -4.31
N ALA A 337 -0.91 36.45 -4.81
CA ALA A 337 -0.15 35.37 -4.19
C ALA A 337 1.37 35.63 -4.14
N ASN A 338 1.93 36.30 -5.15
CA ASN A 338 3.35 36.65 -5.19
C ASN A 338 3.68 37.85 -4.29
N VAL A 339 2.81 38.86 -4.26
CA VAL A 339 2.96 40.02 -3.35
C VAL A 339 2.83 39.58 -1.90
N GLU A 340 1.82 38.77 -1.55
CA GLU A 340 1.63 38.23 -0.19
C GLU A 340 2.82 37.38 0.26
N ALA A 341 3.32 36.48 -0.60
CA ALA A 341 4.49 35.66 -0.27
C ALA A 341 5.74 36.52 0.01
N CYS A 342 5.95 37.60 -0.76
CA CYS A 342 7.07 38.51 -0.54
C CYS A 342 6.88 39.37 0.72
N GLU A 343 5.69 39.92 0.96
CA GLU A 343 5.39 40.71 2.17
C GLU A 343 5.54 39.87 3.45
N GLU A 344 5.08 38.62 3.44
CA GLU A 344 5.29 37.70 4.56
C GLU A 344 6.78 37.39 4.76
N ALA A 345 7.54 37.19 3.67
CA ALA A 345 8.99 37.02 3.75
C ALA A 345 9.68 38.25 4.34
N GLU A 346 9.27 39.47 3.98
CA GLU A 346 9.80 40.71 4.54
C GLU A 346 9.54 40.83 6.04
N LYS A 347 8.32 40.51 6.46
CA LYS A 347 7.92 40.50 7.88
C LYS A 347 8.70 39.46 8.68
N ASP A 348 8.88 38.27 8.11
CA ASP A 348 9.65 37.19 8.72
C ASP A 348 11.14 37.59 8.87
N LEU A 349 11.74 38.18 7.84
CA LEU A 349 13.15 38.62 7.82
C LEU A 349 13.41 39.94 8.57
N ALA A 350 12.37 40.70 8.91
CA ALA A 350 12.51 41.94 9.70
C ALA A 350 13.16 41.67 11.05
N LYS A 351 12.91 40.49 11.62
CA LYS A 351 13.50 40.03 12.88
C LYS A 351 15.02 39.87 12.82
N GLU A 352 15.57 39.64 11.62
CA GLU A 352 17.00 39.54 11.35
C GLU A 352 17.60 40.85 10.81
N GLY A 353 16.78 41.92 10.66
CA GLY A 353 17.22 43.16 10.01
C GLY A 353 17.43 43.03 8.50
N ARG A 354 16.84 41.99 7.87
CA ARG A 354 17.11 41.61 6.47
C ARG A 354 15.91 41.73 5.54
N SER A 355 14.85 42.46 5.91
CA SER A 355 13.66 42.64 5.05
C SER A 355 13.99 43.15 3.64
N SER A 356 14.97 44.05 3.53
CA SER A 356 15.39 44.63 2.24
C SER A 356 15.92 43.60 1.23
N PHE A 357 16.34 42.42 1.68
CA PHE A 357 16.85 41.36 0.82
C PHE A 357 15.76 40.74 -0.07
N VAL A 358 14.49 40.85 0.32
CA VAL A 358 13.36 40.41 -0.53
C VAL A 358 13.30 41.20 -1.84
N ASN A 359 13.87 42.41 -1.90
CA ASN A 359 13.92 43.20 -3.12
C ASN A 359 14.72 42.52 -4.25
N TYR A 360 15.74 41.71 -3.94
CA TYR A 360 16.45 40.92 -4.95
C TYR A 360 15.53 39.86 -5.58
N THR A 361 14.68 39.22 -4.76
CA THR A 361 13.67 38.27 -5.23
C THR A 361 12.63 38.97 -6.12
N ARG A 362 12.17 40.16 -5.72
CA ARG A 362 11.28 41.00 -6.54
C ARG A 362 11.92 41.40 -7.87
N GLN A 363 13.19 41.79 -7.86
CA GLN A 363 13.92 42.16 -9.07
C GLN A 363 14.03 40.98 -10.05
N GLN A 364 14.35 39.79 -9.55
CA GLN A 364 14.37 38.59 -10.38
C GLN A 364 12.97 38.21 -10.89
N LEU A 365 11.91 38.36 -10.07
CA LEU A 365 10.54 38.12 -10.53
C LEU A 365 10.14 39.13 -11.62
N LYS A 366 10.55 40.39 -11.51
CA LYS A 366 10.33 41.40 -12.57
C LYS A 366 10.99 41.01 -13.89
N ALA A 367 12.21 40.45 -13.83
CA ALA A 367 12.90 39.93 -15.01
C ALA A 367 12.17 38.70 -15.58
N LEU A 368 11.72 37.79 -14.71
CA LEU A 368 10.92 36.62 -15.08
C LEU A 368 9.62 37.00 -15.79
N CYS A 369 8.83 37.94 -15.26
CA CYS A 369 7.61 38.42 -15.92
C CYS A 369 7.88 39.00 -17.31
N LYS A 370 8.97 39.76 -17.48
CA LYS A 370 9.38 40.29 -18.79
C LYS A 370 9.73 39.18 -19.79
N ALA A 371 10.31 38.10 -19.31
CA ALA A 371 10.66 36.95 -20.13
C ALA A 371 9.41 36.11 -20.47
N TYR A 372 8.53 35.86 -19.50
CA TYR A 372 7.25 35.16 -19.72
C TYR A 372 6.33 35.88 -20.70
N ILE A 373 6.19 37.22 -20.62
CA ILE A 373 5.40 37.94 -21.63
C ILE A 373 6.03 37.83 -23.03
N GLN A 374 7.35 37.71 -23.13
CA GLN A 374 8.02 37.51 -24.42
C GLN A 374 7.70 36.13 -25.00
N GLU A 375 7.70 35.06 -24.19
CA GLU A 375 7.26 33.73 -24.62
C GLU A 375 5.78 33.71 -25.02
N ALA A 376 4.91 34.36 -24.23
CA ALA A 376 3.49 34.50 -24.57
C ALA A 376 3.31 35.22 -25.91
N ARG A 377 4.09 36.27 -26.19
CA ARG A 377 4.09 36.97 -27.49
C ARG A 377 4.56 36.06 -28.62
N TRP A 378 5.62 35.28 -28.43
CA TRP A 378 6.07 34.31 -29.42
C TRP A 378 4.99 33.26 -29.72
N CYS A 379 4.34 32.72 -28.69
CA CYS A 379 3.21 31.80 -28.83
C CYS A 379 2.06 32.44 -29.65
N HIS A 380 1.64 33.64 -29.27
CA HIS A 380 0.56 34.37 -29.96
C HIS A 380 0.88 34.68 -31.42
N GLN A 381 2.13 35.08 -31.70
CA GLN A 381 2.62 35.40 -33.04
C GLN A 381 2.97 34.15 -33.86
N LYS A 382 2.96 32.96 -33.23
CA LYS A 382 3.48 31.70 -33.79
C LYS A 382 4.92 31.87 -34.30
N TYR A 383 5.70 32.68 -33.59
CA TYR A 383 7.10 32.90 -33.90
C TYR A 383 7.93 31.77 -33.30
N VAL A 384 8.78 31.17 -34.13
CA VAL A 384 9.77 30.21 -33.69
C VAL A 384 11.13 30.92 -33.63
N PRO A 385 11.66 31.18 -32.43
CA PRO A 385 12.97 31.82 -32.29
C PRO A 385 14.10 30.90 -32.77
N THR A 386 15.24 31.49 -33.11
CA THR A 386 16.47 30.69 -33.26
C THR A 386 16.86 30.08 -31.91
N TYR A 387 17.61 28.96 -31.89
CA TYR A 387 18.07 28.35 -30.63
C TYR A 387 18.76 29.34 -29.68
N ASP A 388 19.63 30.21 -30.20
CA ASP A 388 20.36 31.19 -29.39
C ASP A 388 19.44 32.30 -28.84
N GLU A 389 18.47 32.74 -29.64
CA GLU A 389 17.44 33.69 -29.23
C GLU A 389 16.53 33.09 -28.16
N TYR A 390 16.11 31.84 -28.36
CA TYR A 390 15.32 31.06 -27.41
C TYR A 390 16.05 30.96 -26.08
N MET A 391 17.27 30.41 -26.07
CA MET A 391 18.02 30.14 -24.84
C MET A 391 18.26 31.40 -24.00
N LYS A 392 18.40 32.57 -24.63
CA LYS A 392 18.53 33.84 -23.90
C LYS A 392 17.31 34.17 -23.04
N ILE A 393 16.10 33.84 -23.50
CA ILE A 393 14.84 34.02 -22.77
C ILE A 393 14.55 32.81 -21.87
N ALA A 394 14.72 31.60 -22.42
CA ALA A 394 14.43 30.31 -21.82
C ALA A 394 15.19 30.07 -20.50
N LEU A 395 16.42 30.58 -20.39
CA LEU A 395 17.20 30.50 -19.14
C LEU A 395 16.58 31.33 -18.01
N VAL A 396 15.93 32.45 -18.35
CA VAL A 396 15.24 33.29 -17.37
C VAL A 396 13.88 32.67 -17.01
N THR A 397 13.14 32.15 -17.99
CA THR A 397 11.83 31.50 -17.82
C THR A 397 11.91 30.08 -17.27
N SER A 398 13.10 29.60 -16.92
CA SER A 398 13.35 28.37 -16.16
C SER A 398 12.97 28.41 -14.67
N PRO A 399 12.27 29.46 -14.21
CA PRO A 399 12.40 30.19 -12.93
C PRO A 399 13.64 30.03 -12.03
N TYR A 400 14.70 29.32 -12.41
CA TYR A 400 15.83 29.00 -11.51
C TYR A 400 16.63 30.21 -11.04
N PRO A 401 16.90 31.26 -11.84
CA PRO A 401 17.59 32.46 -11.33
C PRO A 401 16.81 33.12 -10.18
N HIS A 402 15.49 33.23 -10.32
CA HIS A 402 14.60 33.72 -9.27
C HIS A 402 14.56 32.76 -8.07
N GLY A 403 14.45 31.46 -8.32
CA GLY A 403 14.39 30.43 -7.29
C GLY A 403 15.66 30.35 -6.44
N ILE A 404 16.84 30.46 -7.05
CA ILE A 404 18.13 30.46 -6.36
C ILE A 404 18.23 31.64 -5.40
N VAL A 405 17.89 32.85 -5.87
CA VAL A 405 17.87 34.06 -5.03
C VAL A 405 16.87 33.91 -3.88
N ALA A 406 15.67 33.40 -4.14
CA ALA A 406 14.67 33.16 -3.10
C ALA A 406 15.11 32.11 -2.07
N SER A 407 15.87 31.10 -2.49
CA SER A 407 16.39 30.04 -1.62
C SER A 407 17.39 30.54 -0.57
N PHE A 408 18.06 31.67 -0.84
CA PHE A 408 19.07 32.26 0.06
C PHE A 408 18.45 33.12 1.19
N LEU A 409 17.21 33.59 1.05
CA LEU A 409 16.61 34.57 1.95
C LEU A 409 16.66 34.15 3.43
N GLY A 410 16.25 32.92 3.75
CA GLY A 410 16.20 32.42 5.13
C GLY A 410 17.46 31.69 5.59
N MET A 411 18.60 31.85 4.93
CA MET A 411 19.86 31.19 5.30
C MET A 411 20.73 32.00 6.27
N GLY A 412 20.24 33.11 6.80
CA GLY A 412 20.97 33.95 7.75
C GLY A 412 22.16 34.70 7.13
N GLU A 413 23.14 35.05 7.97
CA GLU A 413 24.27 35.93 7.61
C GLU A 413 25.18 35.38 6.51
N ILE A 414 25.23 34.06 6.31
CA ILE A 414 26.04 33.45 5.25
C ILE A 414 25.63 33.97 3.87
N ALA A 415 24.35 34.32 3.69
CA ALA A 415 23.82 34.94 2.49
C ALA A 415 23.91 36.48 2.60
N SER A 416 25.13 36.99 2.45
CA SER A 416 25.44 38.41 2.54
C SER A 416 24.89 39.21 1.36
N LYS A 417 24.91 40.54 1.45
CA LYS A 417 24.46 41.44 0.37
C LYS A 417 25.22 41.17 -0.93
N GLU A 418 26.53 40.96 -0.82
CA GLU A 418 27.43 40.67 -1.94
C GLU A 418 27.05 39.37 -2.65
N VAL A 419 26.57 38.36 -1.91
CA VAL A 419 26.09 37.11 -2.52
C VAL A 419 24.82 37.35 -3.33
N PHE A 420 23.88 38.15 -2.83
CA PHE A 420 22.67 38.50 -3.58
C PHE A 420 22.97 39.34 -4.82
N GLU A 421 23.89 40.30 -4.71
CA GLU A 421 24.38 41.10 -5.84
C GLU A 421 25.06 40.22 -6.89
N TRP A 422 25.94 39.30 -6.45
CA TRP A 422 26.56 38.30 -7.32
C TRP A 422 25.51 37.43 -8.02
N ALA A 423 24.51 36.91 -7.30
CA ALA A 423 23.49 36.05 -7.87
C ALA A 423 22.60 36.79 -8.89
N CYS A 424 22.43 38.11 -8.74
CA CYS A 424 21.62 38.96 -9.62
C CYS A 424 22.41 39.65 -10.73
N GLN A 425 23.73 39.43 -10.83
CA GLN A 425 24.55 40.13 -11.80
C GLN A 425 24.24 39.73 -13.25
N THR A 426 24.57 40.62 -14.19
CA THR A 426 24.47 40.36 -15.63
C THR A 426 25.85 40.61 -16.25
N PRO A 427 26.48 39.64 -16.93
CA PRO A 427 25.95 38.32 -17.28
C PRO A 427 25.74 37.38 -16.07
N MET A 428 24.79 36.46 -16.19
CA MET A 428 24.42 35.50 -15.14
C MET A 428 25.64 34.66 -14.71
N PRO A 429 25.84 34.39 -13.40
CA PRO A 429 26.94 33.54 -12.94
C PRO A 429 26.90 32.14 -13.57
N ASN A 430 28.07 31.58 -13.92
CA ASN A 430 28.16 30.31 -14.66
C ASN A 430 27.41 29.16 -14.01
N ILE A 431 27.53 28.96 -12.69
CA ILE A 431 26.82 27.87 -11.98
C ILE A 431 25.28 28.06 -12.00
N ILE A 432 24.80 29.32 -11.92
CA ILE A 432 23.37 29.64 -12.04
C ILE A 432 22.91 29.35 -13.47
N LYS A 433 23.68 29.80 -14.47
CA LYS A 433 23.41 29.51 -15.88
C LYS A 433 23.35 28.02 -16.14
N ALA A 434 24.29 27.25 -15.60
CA ALA A 434 24.34 25.79 -15.75
C ALA A 434 23.12 25.12 -15.11
N ALA A 435 22.77 25.48 -13.87
CA ALA A 435 21.57 24.96 -13.21
C ALA A 435 20.29 25.30 -14.00
N SER A 436 20.16 26.54 -14.49
CA SER A 436 19.05 26.98 -15.35
C SER A 436 19.01 26.23 -16.70
N THR A 437 20.18 25.91 -17.27
CA THR A 437 20.29 25.13 -18.51
C THR A 437 19.78 23.71 -18.28
N ILE A 438 20.19 23.05 -17.19
CA ILE A 438 19.75 21.70 -16.85
C ILE A 438 18.22 21.65 -16.73
N ILE A 439 17.62 22.48 -15.87
CA ILE A 439 16.15 22.44 -15.71
C ILE A 439 15.44 22.79 -17.02
N ARG A 440 15.96 23.74 -17.81
CA ARG A 440 15.27 24.18 -19.01
C ARG A 440 15.25 23.08 -20.06
N LEU A 441 16.42 22.54 -20.37
CA LEU A 441 16.53 21.53 -21.42
C LEU A 441 15.84 20.22 -21.02
N MET A 442 15.94 19.80 -19.75
CA MET A 442 15.20 18.63 -19.28
C MET A 442 13.69 18.81 -19.32
N ASN A 443 13.19 20.02 -18.98
CA ASN A 443 11.77 20.33 -19.14
C ASN A 443 11.35 20.37 -20.61
N ASP A 444 12.14 20.97 -21.49
CA ASP A 444 11.83 21.02 -22.92
C ASP A 444 11.76 19.61 -23.53
N ILE A 445 12.71 18.73 -23.21
CA ILE A 445 12.70 17.33 -23.65
C ILE A 445 11.45 16.62 -23.12
N GLY A 446 11.20 16.70 -21.81
CA GLY A 446 10.11 15.98 -21.16
C GLY A 446 8.70 16.52 -21.42
N GLY A 447 8.60 17.80 -21.83
CA GLY A 447 7.36 18.50 -22.12
C GLY A 447 7.06 18.64 -23.61
N HIS A 448 8.03 18.43 -24.50
CA HIS A 448 7.96 18.77 -25.93
C HIS A 448 6.64 18.39 -26.60
N LYS A 449 6.23 17.12 -26.48
CA LYS A 449 5.02 16.59 -27.13
C LYS A 449 3.73 17.18 -26.54
N PHE A 450 3.69 17.38 -25.23
CA PHE A 450 2.55 18.02 -24.57
C PHE A 450 2.39 19.47 -25.03
N GLU A 451 3.50 20.19 -25.10
CA GLU A 451 3.55 21.59 -25.53
C GLU A 451 3.15 21.77 -27.00
N GLN A 452 3.62 20.90 -27.89
CA GLN A 452 3.20 20.89 -29.29
C GLN A 452 1.69 20.62 -29.45
N ASN A 453 1.15 19.66 -28.70
CA ASN A 453 -0.27 19.29 -28.81
C ASN A 453 -1.22 20.44 -28.48
N ARG A 454 -0.84 21.31 -27.53
CA ARG A 454 -1.61 22.50 -27.17
C ARG A 454 -1.22 23.76 -27.96
N LYS A 455 -0.34 23.63 -28.96
CA LYS A 455 0.16 24.71 -29.83
C LYS A 455 0.84 25.84 -29.03
N HIS A 456 1.66 25.46 -28.05
CA HIS A 456 2.41 26.40 -27.24
C HIS A 456 3.64 26.97 -27.97
N VAL A 457 4.44 27.81 -27.30
CA VAL A 457 5.70 28.35 -27.85
C VAL A 457 6.70 27.22 -28.14
N ALA A 458 7.55 27.41 -29.16
CA ALA A 458 8.57 26.44 -29.52
C ALA A 458 9.55 26.17 -28.35
N SER A 459 9.73 24.89 -28.01
CA SER A 459 10.76 24.40 -27.08
C SER A 459 12.15 24.36 -27.73
N ALA A 460 13.23 24.19 -26.94
CA ALA A 460 14.58 23.95 -27.46
C ALA A 460 14.66 22.86 -28.54
N VAL A 461 13.93 21.75 -28.37
CA VAL A 461 13.86 20.64 -29.34
C VAL A 461 13.42 21.14 -30.72
N GLN A 462 12.31 21.88 -30.75
CA GLN A 462 11.78 22.46 -31.99
C GLN A 462 12.74 23.49 -32.60
N CYS A 463 13.32 24.36 -31.79
CA CYS A 463 14.27 25.38 -32.25
C CYS A 463 15.51 24.76 -32.94
N LEU A 464 15.99 23.61 -32.45
CA LEU A 464 17.10 22.88 -33.07
C LEU A 464 16.69 22.17 -34.36
N MET A 465 15.51 21.54 -34.38
CA MET A 465 14.98 20.87 -35.57
C MET A 465 14.82 21.86 -36.74
N GLU A 466 14.29 23.07 -36.48
CA GLU A 466 14.08 24.08 -37.53
C GLU A 466 15.40 24.70 -38.04
N LYS A 467 16.40 24.88 -37.17
CA LYS A 467 17.68 25.51 -37.54
C LYS A 467 18.65 24.57 -38.26
N HIS A 468 18.65 23.28 -37.90
CA HIS A 468 19.68 22.32 -38.32
C HIS A 468 19.14 21.12 -39.14
N ALA A 469 17.84 21.07 -39.41
CA ALA A 469 17.17 19.93 -40.04
C ALA A 469 17.40 18.58 -39.31
N TYR A 470 17.62 18.65 -37.99
CA TYR A 470 17.72 17.48 -37.13
C TYR A 470 16.36 16.81 -36.97
N SER A 471 16.38 15.48 -36.83
CA SER A 471 15.26 14.73 -36.26
C SER A 471 15.05 15.08 -34.77
N GLU A 472 13.88 14.75 -34.23
CA GLU A 472 13.58 14.94 -32.79
C GLU A 472 14.59 14.16 -31.92
N GLU A 473 14.99 12.97 -32.35
CA GLU A 473 15.98 12.12 -31.66
C GLU A 473 17.36 12.79 -31.64
N GLU A 474 17.87 13.23 -32.79
CA GLU A 474 19.16 13.94 -32.89
C GLU A 474 19.15 15.25 -32.08
N ALA A 475 18.04 15.99 -32.09
CA ALA A 475 17.89 17.18 -31.27
C ALA A 475 17.95 16.85 -29.78
N ASN A 476 17.22 15.82 -29.32
CA ASN A 476 17.25 15.38 -27.93
C ASN A 476 18.64 14.91 -27.48
N GLU A 477 19.38 14.18 -28.33
CA GLU A 477 20.77 13.79 -28.04
C GLU A 477 21.67 14.99 -27.84
N LYS A 478 21.58 15.99 -28.73
CA LYS A 478 22.36 17.24 -28.62
C LYS A 478 22.03 18.03 -27.36
N LEU A 479 20.75 18.11 -26.98
CA LEU A 479 20.35 18.77 -25.74
C LEU A 479 20.84 18.01 -24.51
N LYS A 480 20.85 16.67 -24.53
CA LYS A 480 21.43 15.86 -23.44
C LYS A 480 22.94 16.05 -23.32
N GLU A 481 23.67 16.22 -24.42
CA GLU A 481 25.09 16.61 -24.38
C GLU A 481 25.27 17.97 -23.69
N GLU A 482 24.44 18.97 -24.00
CA GLU A 482 24.47 20.28 -23.34
C GLU A 482 24.14 20.19 -21.84
N VAL A 483 23.20 19.33 -21.44
CA VAL A 483 22.91 19.04 -20.02
C VAL A 483 24.14 18.46 -19.32
N GLU A 484 24.87 17.53 -19.96
CA GLU A 484 26.12 16.99 -19.38
C GLU A 484 27.24 18.05 -19.28
N HIS A 485 27.36 18.96 -20.24
CA HIS A 485 28.27 20.10 -20.14
C HIS A 485 27.90 21.03 -18.98
N ALA A 486 26.62 21.31 -18.77
CA ALA A 486 26.16 22.10 -17.64
C ALA A 486 26.44 21.40 -16.29
N TRP A 487 26.34 20.06 -16.22
CA TRP A 487 26.78 19.32 -15.03
C TRP A 487 28.29 19.50 -14.76
N LYS A 488 29.13 19.48 -15.80
CA LYS A 488 30.58 19.76 -15.67
C LYS A 488 30.85 21.18 -15.18
N ASP A 489 30.08 22.17 -15.63
CA ASP A 489 30.16 23.56 -15.13
C ASP A 489 29.80 23.67 -13.65
N ILE A 490 28.75 22.96 -13.21
CA ILE A 490 28.39 22.90 -11.78
C ILE A 490 29.52 22.25 -10.98
N ASN A 491 30.04 21.12 -11.44
CA ASN A 491 31.15 20.43 -10.78
C ASN A 491 32.39 21.32 -10.66
N GLN A 492 32.71 22.08 -11.71
CA GLN A 492 33.84 23.01 -11.72
C GLN A 492 33.66 24.15 -10.71
N ALA A 493 32.45 24.69 -10.61
CA ALA A 493 32.13 25.75 -9.64
C ALA A 493 32.10 25.26 -8.18
N MET A 494 31.97 23.95 -7.97
CA MET A 494 32.03 23.30 -6.66
C MET A 494 33.48 22.98 -6.23
N LEU A 495 34.50 23.38 -6.99
CA LEU A 495 35.91 23.25 -6.60
C LEU A 495 36.45 24.50 -5.89
N LEU A 496 37.46 24.31 -5.04
CA LEU A 496 38.16 25.39 -4.35
C LEU A 496 39.04 26.23 -5.31
N PRO A 497 39.17 27.55 -5.08
CA PRO A 497 38.46 28.35 -4.07
C PRO A 497 37.01 28.66 -4.49
N TYR A 498 36.09 28.63 -3.53
CA TYR A 498 34.67 28.90 -3.80
C TYR A 498 34.40 30.38 -4.10
N VAL A 499 33.56 30.65 -5.10
CA VAL A 499 33.14 32.03 -5.45
C VAL A 499 32.21 32.67 -4.42
N ILE A 500 31.41 31.85 -3.74
CA ILE A 500 30.56 32.21 -2.59
C ILE A 500 30.61 31.05 -1.58
N PRO A 501 30.15 31.22 -0.32
CA PRO A 501 30.16 30.14 0.65
C PRO A 501 29.54 28.83 0.14
N LYS A 502 30.24 27.70 0.34
CA LYS A 502 29.83 26.35 -0.12
C LYS A 502 28.37 26.00 0.20
N PRO A 503 27.81 26.27 1.40
CA PRO A 503 26.42 25.94 1.68
C PRO A 503 25.42 26.59 0.73
N LEU A 504 25.73 27.75 0.15
CA LEU A 504 24.91 28.44 -0.86
C LEU A 504 25.08 27.83 -2.26
N LEU A 505 26.31 27.47 -2.64
CA LEU A 505 26.57 26.71 -3.88
C LEU A 505 25.84 25.37 -3.88
N THR A 506 25.81 24.68 -2.73
CA THR A 506 25.08 23.42 -2.55
C THR A 506 23.58 23.57 -2.86
N ARG A 507 22.96 24.75 -2.63
CA ARG A 507 21.55 24.99 -2.99
C ARG A 507 21.35 25.02 -4.50
N ILE A 508 22.30 25.60 -5.23
CA ILE A 508 22.29 25.65 -6.70
C ILE A 508 22.47 24.24 -7.27
N LEU A 509 23.46 23.49 -6.77
CA LEU A 509 23.65 22.07 -7.10
C LEU A 509 22.39 21.24 -6.81
N ASN A 510 21.79 21.42 -5.64
CA ASN A 510 20.62 20.65 -5.25
C ASN A 510 19.36 21.01 -6.05
N LEU A 511 19.24 22.24 -6.55
CA LEU A 511 18.21 22.59 -7.53
C LEU A 511 18.40 21.82 -8.84
N ALA A 512 19.63 21.70 -9.34
CA ALA A 512 19.92 20.87 -10.52
C ALA A 512 19.58 19.38 -10.27
N ARG A 513 19.92 18.85 -9.08
CA ARG A 513 19.54 17.47 -8.68
C ARG A 513 18.02 17.27 -8.63
N ALA A 514 17.29 18.24 -8.09
CA ALA A 514 15.84 18.17 -8.06
C ALA A 514 15.23 18.17 -9.48
N ALA A 515 15.79 18.94 -10.41
CA ALA A 515 15.40 18.88 -11.82
C ALA A 515 15.63 17.48 -12.41
N ASP A 516 16.83 16.90 -12.21
CA ASP A 516 17.18 15.57 -12.74
C ASP A 516 16.20 14.50 -12.27
N VAL A 517 15.88 14.51 -10.97
CA VAL A 517 14.96 13.54 -10.36
C VAL A 517 13.51 13.70 -10.83
N ILE A 518 13.04 14.93 -11.02
CA ILE A 518 11.64 15.23 -11.36
C ILE A 518 11.36 15.01 -12.85
N TYR A 519 12.33 15.32 -13.72
CA TYR A 519 12.23 15.13 -15.17
C TYR A 519 12.83 13.80 -15.65
N LYS A 520 13.05 12.86 -14.71
CA LYS A 520 13.71 11.60 -15.02
C LYS A 520 12.90 10.77 -16.01
N GLY A 521 13.58 10.20 -17.00
CA GLY A 521 12.96 9.39 -18.05
C GLY A 521 12.29 10.21 -19.15
N ASP A 522 12.80 11.41 -19.42
CA ASP A 522 12.35 12.31 -20.48
C ASP A 522 10.84 12.62 -20.37
N ALA A 523 10.36 12.89 -19.14
CA ALA A 523 8.95 13.15 -18.86
C ALA A 523 8.78 14.27 -17.83
N ASP A 524 7.80 15.16 -18.04
CA ASP A 524 7.44 16.19 -17.06
C ASP A 524 6.70 15.60 -15.84
N GLY A 525 7.47 15.18 -14.84
CA GLY A 525 6.94 14.65 -13.59
C GLY A 525 6.23 15.69 -12.72
N TYR A 526 6.47 16.99 -12.89
CA TYR A 526 5.80 18.02 -12.08
C TYR A 526 4.36 18.26 -12.56
N THR A 527 4.18 18.43 -13.87
CA THR A 527 2.86 18.61 -14.48
C THR A 527 2.09 17.28 -14.50
N HIS A 528 2.74 16.20 -14.95
CA HIS A 528 2.17 14.86 -15.07
C HIS A 528 2.81 13.92 -14.07
N VAL A 529 2.33 14.00 -12.82
CA VAL A 529 2.88 13.21 -11.71
C VAL A 529 2.62 11.72 -11.97
N ASN A 530 3.64 11.04 -12.45
CA ASN A 530 3.63 9.61 -12.71
C ASN A 530 3.82 8.81 -11.41
N GLN A 531 3.64 7.49 -11.51
CA GLN A 531 3.76 6.61 -10.34
C GLN A 531 5.17 6.67 -9.71
N THR A 532 6.23 6.82 -10.53
CA THR A 532 7.62 6.91 -10.05
C THR A 532 7.85 8.11 -9.15
N LEU A 533 7.42 9.31 -9.56
CA LEU A 533 7.55 10.50 -8.72
C LEU A 533 6.65 10.40 -7.48
N LYS A 534 5.43 9.88 -7.63
CA LYS A 534 4.52 9.65 -6.50
C LYS A 534 5.14 8.74 -5.44
N ASP A 535 5.82 7.68 -5.85
CA ASP A 535 6.53 6.76 -4.95
C ASP A 535 7.71 7.44 -4.25
N LYS A 536 8.51 8.27 -4.96
CA LYS A 536 9.59 9.08 -4.36
C LYS A 536 9.06 10.09 -3.35
N VAL A 537 7.97 10.78 -3.67
CA VAL A 537 7.29 11.71 -2.74
C VAL A 537 6.79 10.96 -1.52
N ALA A 538 6.14 9.80 -1.71
CA ALA A 538 5.63 9.01 -0.60
C ALA A 538 6.75 8.48 0.30
N SER A 539 7.89 8.03 -0.26
CA SER A 539 9.01 7.48 0.51
C SER A 539 9.69 8.53 1.39
N VAL A 540 9.75 9.79 0.94
CA VAL A 540 10.37 10.89 1.70
C VAL A 540 9.38 11.53 2.68
N LEU A 541 8.13 11.77 2.26
CA LEU A 541 7.17 12.59 3.01
C LEU A 541 6.08 11.80 3.73
N SER A 542 5.82 10.54 3.39
CA SER A 542 4.66 9.78 3.91
C SER A 542 5.02 8.47 4.63
N HIS A 543 6.01 7.73 4.14
CA HIS A 543 6.39 6.42 4.67
C HIS A 543 7.62 6.56 5.59
N PRO A 544 7.47 6.39 6.92
CA PRO A 544 8.63 6.38 7.83
C PRO A 544 9.48 5.13 7.60
N ILE A 545 10.77 5.19 7.93
CA ILE A 545 11.65 4.02 7.90
C ILE A 545 11.37 3.14 9.13
N PRO A 546 11.14 1.82 8.99
CA PRO A 546 10.95 0.92 10.12
C PRO A 546 12.20 0.86 10.98
N MET A 547 12.03 0.97 12.30
CA MET A 547 13.14 0.86 13.26
C MET A 547 13.65 -0.58 13.44
N PHE A 548 12.87 -1.58 13.02
CA PHE A 548 13.23 -3.00 13.07
C PHE A 548 12.76 -3.67 11.77
N MET A 549 13.68 -4.32 11.06
CA MET A 549 13.36 -5.33 10.04
C MET A 549 13.73 -6.70 10.60
N ASN A 550 12.79 -7.63 10.42
CA ASN A 550 12.81 -9.02 10.88
C ASN A 550 14.05 -9.80 10.42
N LEU A 551 14.90 -10.21 11.37
CA LEU A 551 15.81 -11.35 11.17
C LEU A 551 15.04 -12.64 10.82
N LEU A 552 13.77 -12.77 11.24
CA LEU A 552 12.93 -13.92 10.93
C LEU A 552 12.51 -14.03 9.45
N ILE A 553 12.40 -12.92 8.71
CA ILE A 553 11.93 -12.97 7.31
C ILE A 553 13.06 -13.42 6.38
N THR A 554 14.30 -13.04 6.66
CA THR A 554 15.46 -13.44 5.84
C THR A 554 15.82 -14.92 6.05
N GLU A 555 15.68 -15.45 7.26
CA GLU A 555 15.90 -16.88 7.53
C GLU A 555 14.79 -17.77 6.96
N LEU A 556 13.52 -17.35 7.01
CA LEU A 556 12.41 -18.10 6.38
C LEU A 556 12.40 -18.03 4.84
N LEU A 557 12.95 -16.97 4.24
CA LEU A 557 12.98 -16.83 2.77
C LEU A 557 14.18 -17.51 2.10
N LEU A 558 15.28 -17.75 2.83
CA LEU A 558 16.41 -18.53 2.32
C LEU A 558 16.12 -20.03 2.24
N GLU A 559 15.14 -20.55 2.97
CA GLU A 559 14.72 -21.96 2.91
C GLU A 559 13.70 -22.26 1.79
N VAL A 560 13.03 -21.24 1.21
CA VAL A 560 11.91 -21.46 0.26
C VAL A 560 12.23 -21.07 -1.20
N GLY A 561 13.37 -20.42 -1.48
CA GLY A 561 13.84 -20.23 -2.86
C GLY A 561 12.92 -19.39 -3.77
N GLY A 562 12.21 -18.41 -3.21
CA GLY A 562 11.34 -17.47 -3.95
C GLY A 562 12.07 -16.21 -4.45
N ASP A 563 11.58 -15.65 -5.55
CA ASP A 563 12.16 -14.49 -6.26
C ASP A 563 11.99 -13.17 -5.48
N ILE A 564 12.96 -12.27 -5.63
CA ILE A 564 13.13 -11.01 -4.88
C ILE A 564 12.04 -9.98 -5.22
N ASP A 565 11.36 -10.10 -6.36
CA ASP A 565 10.29 -9.19 -6.74
C ASP A 565 8.97 -9.42 -5.96
N ASP A 566 8.72 -10.62 -5.44
CA ASP A 566 7.57 -10.89 -4.54
C ASP A 566 7.76 -10.21 -3.17
N VAL A 567 9.02 -10.01 -2.75
CA VAL A 567 9.38 -9.30 -1.52
C VAL A 567 9.05 -7.81 -1.61
N ARG A 568 9.14 -7.20 -2.81
CA ARG A 568 8.77 -5.78 -3.04
C ARG A 568 7.26 -5.53 -2.95
N LEU A 569 6.43 -6.53 -3.28
CA LEU A 569 4.97 -6.40 -3.22
C LEU A 569 4.46 -6.45 -1.77
N GLY A 570 5.06 -7.31 -0.93
CA GLY A 570 4.74 -7.42 0.50
C GLY A 570 5.08 -6.15 1.31
N MET A 571 6.16 -5.45 0.96
CA MET A 571 6.57 -4.22 1.66
C MET A 571 5.64 -3.02 1.43
N ARG A 572 4.83 -3.00 0.36
CA ARG A 572 3.90 -1.88 0.07
C ARG A 572 2.66 -1.83 0.97
N PHE A 573 2.30 -2.90 1.69
CA PHE A 573 1.03 -2.99 2.44
C PHE A 573 1.07 -2.51 3.91
N PHE A 574 2.26 -2.35 4.51
CA PHE A 574 2.38 -2.14 5.96
C PHE A 574 2.39 -0.68 6.46
N TYR A 575 2.56 0.33 5.60
CA TYR A 575 2.75 1.72 6.06
C TYR A 575 1.45 2.53 6.27
N LYS A 576 0.69 2.23 7.33
CA LYS A 576 -0.15 3.23 8.03
C LYS A 576 -0.20 2.94 9.53
N ARG A 577 0.48 3.82 10.29
CA ARG A 577 0.24 4.24 11.68
C ARG A 577 -0.22 3.17 12.68
N GLU A 578 0.72 2.56 13.38
CA GLU A 578 0.56 2.10 14.78
C GLU A 578 1.88 1.67 15.50
N PRO A 579 3.07 2.26 15.21
CA PRO A 579 4.26 1.41 15.05
C PRO A 579 4.91 0.90 16.34
N VAL A 580 4.99 1.67 17.44
CA VAL A 580 5.84 1.21 18.56
C VAL A 580 5.18 0.10 19.38
N VAL A 581 3.90 0.26 19.70
CA VAL A 581 3.14 -0.78 20.41
C VAL A 581 2.85 -1.96 19.48
N LYS A 582 2.50 -1.72 18.22
CA LYS A 582 2.23 -2.79 17.25
C LYS A 582 3.49 -3.60 16.91
N VAL A 583 4.64 -2.97 16.64
CA VAL A 583 5.89 -3.69 16.36
C VAL A 583 6.37 -4.47 17.58
N LYS A 584 6.22 -3.93 18.80
CA LYS A 584 6.51 -4.69 20.03
C LYS A 584 5.60 -5.91 20.18
N LYS A 585 4.30 -5.75 19.92
CA LYS A 585 3.31 -6.84 19.95
C LYS A 585 3.53 -7.86 18.84
N GLU A 586 3.93 -7.44 17.65
CA GLU A 586 4.26 -8.34 16.52
C GLU A 586 5.54 -9.15 16.80
N LEU A 587 6.56 -8.52 17.39
CA LEU A 587 7.77 -9.22 17.84
C LEU A 587 7.45 -10.23 18.97
N GLU A 588 6.61 -9.84 19.92
CA GLU A 588 6.16 -10.70 21.01
C GLU A 588 5.32 -11.88 20.48
N VAL A 589 4.47 -11.67 19.47
CA VAL A 589 3.79 -12.77 18.75
C VAL A 589 4.79 -13.72 18.10
N SER A 590 5.84 -13.21 17.46
CA SER A 590 6.86 -14.06 16.85
C SER A 590 7.55 -14.96 17.87
N GLN A 591 7.90 -14.41 19.05
CA GLN A 591 8.51 -15.17 20.13
C GLN A 591 7.55 -16.23 20.70
N LEU A 592 6.29 -15.84 20.94
CA LEU A 592 5.26 -16.76 21.43
C LEU A 592 4.96 -17.87 20.43
N LYS A 593 5.06 -17.60 19.11
CA LYS A 593 4.92 -18.60 18.07
C LYS A 593 6.00 -19.68 18.20
N ASP A 594 7.26 -19.29 18.38
CA ASP A 594 8.37 -20.24 18.54
C ASP A 594 8.25 -21.05 19.84
N GLU A 595 7.85 -20.40 20.94
CA GLU A 595 7.59 -21.07 22.22
C GLU A 595 6.48 -22.12 22.11
N VAL A 596 5.34 -21.75 21.52
CA VAL A 596 4.21 -22.67 21.32
C VAL A 596 4.55 -23.80 20.35
N LYS A 597 5.35 -23.53 19.31
CA LYS A 597 5.86 -24.57 18.42
C LYS A 597 6.71 -25.59 19.18
N LYS A 598 7.56 -25.13 20.10
CA LYS A 598 8.36 -26.01 20.95
C LYS A 598 7.48 -26.84 21.90
N GLU A 599 6.52 -26.22 22.57
CA GLU A 599 5.56 -26.93 23.44
C GLU A 599 4.76 -27.99 22.66
N LEU A 600 4.31 -27.68 21.43
CA LEU A 600 3.64 -28.64 20.55
C LEU A 600 4.54 -29.84 20.24
N LEU A 601 5.83 -29.63 19.97
CA LEU A 601 6.78 -30.72 19.72
C LEU A 601 7.06 -31.57 20.97
N GLU A 602 7.12 -30.96 22.16
CA GLU A 602 7.33 -31.67 23.43
C GLU A 602 6.17 -32.60 23.79
N THR A 603 4.93 -32.22 23.44
CA THR A 603 3.75 -33.07 23.66
C THR A 603 3.65 -34.28 22.73
N LYS A 604 4.45 -34.37 21.65
CA LYS A 604 4.40 -35.50 20.69
C LYS A 604 4.60 -36.88 21.34
N GLY A 605 5.28 -36.94 22.48
CA GLY A 605 5.48 -38.18 23.26
C GLY A 605 4.23 -38.69 23.99
N ASN A 606 3.17 -37.86 24.13
CA ASN A 606 1.93 -38.22 24.79
C ASN A 606 0.72 -37.83 23.91
N PRO A 607 0.08 -38.78 23.22
CA PRO A 607 -1.00 -38.51 22.27
C PRO A 607 -2.20 -37.74 22.87
N LEU A 608 -2.51 -37.92 24.16
CA LEU A 608 -3.63 -37.24 24.80
C LEU A 608 -3.31 -35.77 25.09
N GLU A 609 -2.11 -35.49 25.61
CA GLU A 609 -1.65 -34.12 25.83
C GLU A 609 -1.52 -33.38 24.51
N LEU A 610 -0.99 -34.04 23.47
CA LEU A 610 -0.91 -33.50 22.12
C LEU A 610 -2.28 -33.08 21.56
N LEU A 611 -3.30 -33.94 21.68
CA LEU A 611 -4.65 -33.64 21.20
C LEU A 611 -5.31 -32.50 21.97
N ASN A 612 -5.15 -32.45 23.29
CA ASN A 612 -5.66 -31.33 24.10
C ASN A 612 -4.95 -30.01 23.74
N PHE A 613 -3.66 -30.06 23.44
CA PHE A 613 -2.89 -28.90 23.02
C PHE A 613 -3.32 -28.39 21.64
N ILE A 614 -3.53 -29.29 20.68
CA ILE A 614 -4.08 -28.97 19.35
C ILE A 614 -5.49 -28.38 19.48
N ASP A 615 -6.36 -28.96 20.32
CA ASP A 615 -7.71 -28.43 20.53
C ASP A 615 -7.69 -27.00 21.08
N ALA A 616 -6.80 -26.75 22.05
CA ALA A 616 -6.62 -25.41 22.61
C ALA A 616 -6.14 -24.42 21.52
N ILE A 617 -5.14 -24.79 20.71
CA ILE A 617 -4.65 -23.96 19.60
C ILE A 617 -5.78 -23.61 18.61
N GLU A 618 -6.61 -24.60 18.23
CA GLU A 618 -7.73 -24.40 17.30
C GLU A 618 -8.80 -23.48 17.88
N ARG A 619 -9.24 -23.75 19.11
CA ARG A 619 -10.30 -22.97 19.77
C ARG A 619 -9.84 -21.55 20.12
N LEU A 620 -8.54 -21.34 20.35
CA LEU A 620 -7.93 -20.03 20.54
C LEU A 620 -7.66 -19.28 19.22
N GLY A 621 -7.97 -19.89 18.07
CA GLY A 621 -7.82 -19.26 16.76
C GLY A 621 -6.37 -19.16 16.25
N LEU A 622 -5.44 -19.90 16.87
CA LEU A 622 -4.00 -19.85 16.59
C LEU A 622 -3.55 -20.90 15.56
N ALA A 623 -4.41 -21.84 15.17
CA ALA A 623 -4.05 -22.97 14.31
C ALA A 623 -3.41 -22.59 12.97
N TYR A 624 -3.77 -21.44 12.40
CA TYR A 624 -3.20 -20.96 11.13
C TYR A 624 -1.70 -20.67 11.18
N HIS A 625 -1.11 -20.57 12.38
CA HIS A 625 0.33 -20.43 12.56
C HIS A 625 1.11 -21.76 12.51
N PHE A 626 0.40 -22.89 12.64
CA PHE A 626 0.96 -24.22 12.90
C PHE A 626 0.35 -25.31 12.00
N GLU A 627 -0.14 -24.95 10.82
CA GLU A 627 -0.90 -25.87 9.96
C GLU A 627 -0.12 -27.15 9.63
N GLN A 628 1.17 -27.01 9.29
CA GLN A 628 2.05 -28.13 8.98
C GLN A 628 2.33 -28.99 10.22
N GLU A 629 2.68 -28.38 11.34
CA GLU A 629 3.00 -29.10 12.57
C GLU A 629 1.80 -29.88 13.11
N ILE A 630 0.61 -29.30 13.02
CA ILE A 630 -0.66 -29.96 13.37
C ILE A 630 -0.94 -31.12 12.42
N GLU A 631 -0.80 -30.93 11.11
CA GLU A 631 -1.03 -31.99 10.12
C GLU A 631 -0.10 -33.19 10.35
N GLU A 632 1.20 -32.95 10.54
CA GLU A 632 2.19 -34.00 10.84
C GLU A 632 1.89 -34.72 12.16
N ALA A 633 1.53 -33.96 13.21
CA ALA A 633 1.17 -34.51 14.50
C ALA A 633 -0.07 -35.41 14.42
N LEU A 634 -1.12 -34.96 13.73
CA LEU A 634 -2.36 -35.71 13.59
C LEU A 634 -2.19 -36.96 12.73
N LYS A 635 -1.29 -36.94 11.74
CA LYS A 635 -0.94 -38.14 10.97
C LYS A 635 -0.39 -39.24 11.89
N GLN A 636 0.50 -38.90 12.82
CA GLN A 636 1.05 -39.86 13.80
C GLN A 636 -0.02 -40.39 14.76
N VAL A 637 -0.94 -39.52 15.19
CA VAL A 637 -2.09 -39.92 16.03
C VAL A 637 -3.01 -40.87 15.27
N TYR A 638 -3.24 -40.61 13.98
CA TYR A 638 -4.08 -41.44 13.12
C TYR A 638 -3.48 -42.83 12.88
N GLU A 639 -2.18 -42.92 12.62
CA GLU A 639 -1.48 -44.20 12.42
C GLU A 639 -1.60 -45.16 13.61
N ASN A 640 -1.78 -44.62 14.82
CA ASN A 640 -1.93 -45.40 16.07
C ASN A 640 -3.36 -45.37 16.64
N TYR A 641 -4.35 -45.01 15.82
CA TYR A 641 -5.71 -44.72 16.26
C TYR A 641 -6.39 -45.88 17.02
N GLU A 642 -6.40 -47.09 16.45
CA GLU A 642 -7.17 -48.23 16.98
C GLU A 642 -6.66 -48.70 18.35
N GLU A 643 -5.34 -48.81 18.52
CA GLU A 643 -4.72 -49.29 19.77
C GLU A 643 -4.95 -48.32 20.94
N GLN A 644 -4.90 -47.02 20.66
CA GLN A 644 -5.02 -45.99 21.69
C GLN A 644 -6.49 -45.75 22.09
N CYS A 645 -7.41 -45.70 21.12
CA CYS A 645 -8.83 -45.47 21.40
C CYS A 645 -9.48 -46.55 22.26
N ALA A 646 -8.97 -47.78 22.28
CA ALA A 646 -9.54 -48.85 23.11
C ALA A 646 -9.51 -48.51 24.62
N LYS A 647 -8.47 -47.79 25.07
CA LYS A 647 -8.19 -47.52 26.50
C LYS A 647 -8.69 -46.15 26.97
N ASP A 648 -8.99 -45.24 26.05
CA ASP A 648 -9.39 -43.86 26.32
C ASP A 648 -10.80 -43.75 26.96
N ASP A 649 -11.03 -42.73 27.79
CA ASP A 649 -12.37 -42.38 28.31
C ASP A 649 -13.24 -41.66 27.25
N LEU A 650 -14.46 -41.26 27.62
CA LEU A 650 -15.40 -40.65 26.68
C LEU A 650 -14.89 -39.30 26.14
N TYR A 651 -14.30 -38.47 27.00
CA TYR A 651 -13.74 -37.19 26.62
C TYR A 651 -12.63 -37.37 25.58
N HIS A 652 -11.64 -38.21 25.87
CA HIS A 652 -10.48 -38.40 24.99
C HIS A 652 -10.87 -39.05 23.65
N VAL A 653 -11.78 -40.04 23.65
CA VAL A 653 -12.29 -40.62 22.39
C VAL A 653 -13.02 -39.57 21.55
N SER A 654 -13.87 -38.76 22.18
CA SER A 654 -14.66 -37.75 21.47
C SER A 654 -13.78 -36.64 20.89
N THR A 655 -12.81 -36.14 21.66
CA THR A 655 -11.85 -35.11 21.23
C THR A 655 -11.00 -35.62 20.08
N ARG A 656 -10.43 -36.82 20.20
CA ARG A 656 -9.64 -37.43 19.12
C ARG A 656 -10.45 -37.61 17.85
N PHE A 657 -11.65 -38.20 17.98
CA PHE A 657 -12.55 -38.43 16.85
C PHE A 657 -12.86 -37.13 16.10
N ARG A 658 -13.26 -36.08 16.84
CA ARG A 658 -13.61 -34.79 16.26
C ARG A 658 -12.43 -34.16 15.54
N ILE A 659 -11.27 -34.04 16.18
CA ILE A 659 -10.09 -33.38 15.61
C ILE A 659 -9.63 -34.12 14.35
N LEU A 660 -9.52 -35.44 14.40
CA LEU A 660 -9.12 -36.23 13.24
C LEU A 660 -10.07 -36.03 12.05
N ARG A 661 -11.39 -36.06 12.27
CA ARG A 661 -12.37 -35.80 11.20
C ARG A 661 -12.34 -34.37 10.68
N GLN A 662 -12.16 -33.37 11.55
CA GLN A 662 -12.01 -31.97 11.14
C GLN A 662 -10.79 -31.75 10.25
N HIS A 663 -9.75 -32.57 10.43
CA HIS A 663 -8.54 -32.55 9.60
C HIS A 663 -8.57 -33.44 8.37
N GLY A 664 -9.66 -34.20 8.19
CA GLY A 664 -9.95 -34.98 7.01
C GLY A 664 -9.61 -36.46 7.10
N PHE A 665 -9.18 -36.94 8.27
CA PHE A 665 -8.99 -38.36 8.49
C PHE A 665 -10.34 -39.07 8.65
N PHE A 666 -10.53 -40.16 7.91
CA PHE A 666 -11.72 -40.99 8.08
C PHE A 666 -11.58 -41.83 9.36
N VAL A 667 -12.47 -41.58 10.31
CA VAL A 667 -12.55 -42.31 11.59
C VAL A 667 -13.95 -42.90 11.74
N PRO A 668 -14.09 -44.24 11.89
CA PRO A 668 -15.38 -44.90 12.12
C PRO A 668 -16.06 -44.47 13.43
N CYS A 669 -17.38 -44.28 13.42
CA CYS A 669 -18.14 -43.88 14.63
C CYS A 669 -18.45 -45.04 15.59
N ASP A 670 -18.10 -46.27 15.23
CA ASP A 670 -18.31 -47.48 16.06
C ASP A 670 -17.42 -47.50 17.31
N VAL A 671 -16.37 -46.69 17.37
CA VAL A 671 -15.56 -46.44 18.57
C VAL A 671 -16.40 -46.03 19.78
N PHE A 672 -17.57 -45.41 19.56
CA PHE A 672 -18.47 -45.00 20.62
C PHE A 672 -19.34 -46.15 21.17
N ASN A 673 -19.38 -47.31 20.53
CA ASN A 673 -20.17 -48.46 21.00
C ASN A 673 -19.76 -48.93 22.40
N LYS A 674 -18.50 -48.74 22.81
CA LYS A 674 -18.05 -49.10 24.17
C LYS A 674 -18.73 -48.31 25.28
N PHE A 675 -19.33 -47.15 24.94
CA PHE A 675 -20.12 -46.33 25.85
C PHE A 675 -21.63 -46.65 25.81
N LYS A 676 -22.02 -47.69 25.06
CA LYS A 676 -23.40 -48.19 24.99
C LYS A 676 -23.62 -49.43 25.86
N ASP A 677 -24.84 -49.57 26.37
CA ASP A 677 -25.29 -50.72 27.16
C ASP A 677 -25.62 -51.94 26.29
N GLU A 678 -26.05 -53.03 26.92
CA GLU A 678 -26.41 -54.28 26.22
C GLU A 678 -27.63 -54.12 25.29
N ASN A 679 -28.45 -53.09 25.51
CA ASN A 679 -29.60 -52.76 24.65
C ASN A 679 -29.21 -51.89 23.45
N GLY A 680 -27.93 -51.49 23.36
CA GLY A 680 -27.41 -50.65 22.29
C GLY A 680 -27.69 -49.16 22.48
N SER A 681 -28.10 -48.70 23.67
CA SER A 681 -28.29 -47.29 24.00
C SER A 681 -27.08 -46.72 24.75
N PHE A 682 -26.79 -45.42 24.65
CA PHE A 682 -25.74 -44.79 25.48
C PHE A 682 -25.99 -44.99 26.99
N LYS A 683 -24.97 -45.41 27.74
CA LYS A 683 -25.07 -45.75 29.17
C LYS A 683 -25.46 -44.52 29.99
N GLU A 684 -26.46 -44.64 30.87
CA GLU A 684 -26.76 -43.57 31.83
C GLU A 684 -25.57 -43.21 32.74
N SER A 685 -24.62 -44.13 32.96
CA SER A 685 -23.43 -43.87 33.77
C SER A 685 -22.51 -42.79 33.20
N ILE A 686 -22.50 -42.58 31.87
CA ILE A 686 -21.67 -41.53 31.25
C ILE A 686 -22.26 -40.12 31.44
N THR A 687 -23.49 -40.00 31.95
CA THR A 687 -24.15 -38.71 32.13
C THR A 687 -23.53 -37.85 33.24
N ASN A 688 -22.72 -38.44 34.11
CA ASN A 688 -21.97 -37.72 35.15
C ASN A 688 -20.62 -37.15 34.63
N ASP A 689 -20.16 -37.56 33.44
CA ASP A 689 -18.94 -37.06 32.81
C ASP A 689 -19.29 -35.88 31.89
N VAL A 690 -19.39 -34.69 32.47
CA VAL A 690 -19.78 -33.47 31.74
C VAL A 690 -18.80 -33.14 30.60
N PRO A 691 -17.45 -33.17 30.79
CA PRO A 691 -16.50 -32.99 29.69
C PRO A 691 -16.67 -34.03 28.59
N GLY A 692 -16.86 -35.30 28.93
CA GLY A 692 -17.10 -36.37 27.97
C GLY A 692 -18.38 -36.18 27.17
N LEU A 693 -19.49 -35.81 27.83
CA LEU A 693 -20.76 -35.50 27.15
C LEU A 693 -20.64 -34.31 26.20
N LEU A 694 -19.98 -33.23 26.62
CA LEU A 694 -19.75 -32.06 25.77
C LEU A 694 -18.85 -32.41 24.58
N GLY A 695 -17.80 -33.19 24.80
CA GLY A 695 -16.93 -33.70 23.74
C GLY A 695 -17.72 -34.53 22.72
N LEU A 696 -18.57 -35.46 23.18
CA LEU A 696 -19.40 -36.30 22.32
C LEU A 696 -20.44 -35.47 21.55
N TYR A 697 -21.01 -34.44 22.18
CA TYR A 697 -21.92 -33.50 21.53
C TYR A 697 -21.22 -32.78 20.36
N GLU A 698 -20.04 -32.22 20.59
CA GLU A 698 -19.26 -31.54 19.54
C GLU A 698 -18.81 -32.51 18.43
N ALA A 699 -18.39 -33.73 18.79
CA ALA A 699 -18.05 -34.78 17.84
C ALA A 699 -19.24 -35.19 16.95
N SER A 700 -20.47 -35.10 17.46
CA SER A 700 -21.66 -35.45 16.68
C SER A 700 -21.99 -34.44 15.58
N HIS A 701 -21.41 -33.23 15.61
CA HIS A 701 -21.58 -32.23 14.54
C HIS A 701 -20.68 -32.46 13.33
N VAL A 702 -19.66 -33.32 13.43
CA VAL A 702 -18.79 -33.73 12.30
C VAL A 702 -19.23 -35.06 11.66
N ARG A 703 -20.47 -35.48 11.92
CA ARG A 703 -21.09 -36.69 11.34
C ARG A 703 -21.28 -36.56 9.83
N VAL A 704 -21.14 -37.68 9.13
CA VAL A 704 -21.46 -37.84 7.71
C VAL A 704 -22.74 -38.67 7.56
N HIS A 705 -23.15 -38.93 6.32
CA HIS A 705 -24.23 -39.88 6.06
C HIS A 705 -23.87 -41.26 6.62
N ASP A 706 -24.87 -42.00 7.09
CA ASP A 706 -24.76 -43.34 7.68
C ASP A 706 -24.16 -43.44 9.10
N ASP A 707 -23.68 -42.34 9.71
CA ASP A 707 -23.21 -42.31 11.12
C ASP A 707 -24.40 -42.34 12.12
N LYS A 708 -25.21 -43.40 12.12
CA LYS A 708 -26.39 -43.54 13.00
C LYS A 708 -26.07 -43.40 14.49
N ILE A 709 -24.87 -43.84 14.89
CA ILE A 709 -24.40 -43.71 16.28
C ILE A 709 -24.28 -42.25 16.68
N LEU A 710 -23.81 -41.37 15.78
CA LEU A 710 -23.67 -39.95 16.07
C LEU A 710 -25.01 -39.20 16.02
N GLU A 711 -25.98 -39.69 15.25
CA GLU A 711 -27.36 -39.16 15.30
C GLU A 711 -27.99 -39.41 16.67
N GLU A 712 -27.85 -40.64 17.19
CA GLU A 712 -28.28 -40.98 18.54
C GLU A 712 -27.49 -40.20 19.60
N ALA A 713 -26.15 -40.10 19.44
CA ALA A 713 -25.29 -39.38 20.37
C ALA A 713 -25.65 -37.90 20.46
N LEU A 714 -25.98 -37.26 19.34
CA LEU A 714 -26.42 -35.86 19.31
C LEU A 714 -27.71 -35.66 20.12
N ALA A 715 -28.71 -36.53 19.92
CA ALA A 715 -29.97 -36.47 20.66
C ALA A 715 -29.76 -36.71 22.15
N PHE A 716 -29.01 -37.76 22.50
CA PHE A 716 -28.67 -38.12 23.87
C PHE A 716 -27.95 -36.98 24.60
N THR A 717 -26.79 -36.56 24.08
CA THR A 717 -25.97 -35.52 24.71
C THR A 717 -26.71 -34.18 24.82
N LYS A 718 -27.43 -33.76 23.79
CA LYS A 718 -28.22 -32.52 23.82
C LYS A 718 -29.27 -32.54 24.94
N ASN A 719 -29.98 -33.66 25.14
CA ASN A 719 -30.99 -33.77 26.19
C ASN A 719 -30.38 -33.68 27.59
N HIS A 720 -29.29 -34.43 27.83
CA HIS A 720 -28.64 -34.43 29.15
C HIS A 720 -27.94 -33.11 29.46
N LEU A 721 -27.23 -32.51 28.50
CA LEU A 721 -26.58 -31.21 28.66
C LEU A 721 -27.60 -30.09 28.97
N ASN A 722 -28.74 -30.05 28.27
CA ASN A 722 -29.83 -29.12 28.58
C ASN A 722 -30.40 -29.33 29.99
N ALA A 723 -30.54 -30.58 30.44
CA ALA A 723 -31.08 -30.89 31.75
C ALA A 723 -30.14 -30.52 32.91
N MET A 724 -28.83 -30.45 32.67
CA MET A 724 -27.82 -30.18 33.70
C MET A 724 -27.25 -28.76 33.66
N VAL A 725 -27.33 -28.02 32.56
CA VAL A 725 -26.62 -26.72 32.40
C VAL A 725 -26.88 -25.74 33.56
N ASN A 726 -28.13 -25.65 34.04
CA ASN A 726 -28.51 -24.77 35.15
C ASN A 726 -28.03 -25.25 36.53
N LYS A 727 -27.45 -26.45 36.62
CA LYS A 727 -26.89 -27.05 37.84
C LYS A 727 -25.35 -26.98 37.87
N LEU A 728 -24.73 -26.63 36.76
CA LEU A 728 -23.28 -26.49 36.65
C LEU A 728 -22.83 -25.10 37.10
N SER A 729 -21.57 -24.97 37.50
CA SER A 729 -20.95 -23.66 37.77
C SER A 729 -20.13 -23.17 36.57
N SER A 730 -19.97 -21.85 36.45
CA SER A 730 -19.01 -21.23 35.53
C SER A 730 -17.58 -21.69 35.86
N PRO A 731 -16.69 -21.94 34.87
CA PRO A 731 -16.87 -21.70 33.42
C PRO A 731 -17.57 -22.85 32.66
N VAL A 732 -17.74 -24.04 33.26
CA VAL A 732 -18.29 -25.22 32.57
C VAL A 732 -19.74 -25.01 32.13
N ALA A 733 -20.57 -24.40 32.98
CA ALA A 733 -21.95 -24.05 32.64
C ALA A 733 -22.03 -23.15 31.40
N ASP A 734 -21.14 -22.17 31.32
CA ASP A 734 -21.09 -21.20 30.23
C ASP A 734 -20.66 -21.87 28.92
N GLN A 735 -19.66 -22.76 28.99
CA GLN A 735 -19.21 -23.55 27.84
C GLN A 735 -20.31 -24.47 27.30
N VAL A 736 -21.04 -25.17 28.18
CA VAL A 736 -22.15 -26.04 27.79
C VAL A 736 -23.29 -25.22 27.18
N SER A 737 -23.66 -24.11 27.82
CA SER A 737 -24.71 -23.20 27.34
C SER A 737 -24.37 -22.66 25.94
N HIS A 738 -23.13 -22.22 25.73
CA HIS A 738 -22.66 -21.72 24.44
C HIS A 738 -22.67 -22.80 23.36
N ALA A 739 -22.14 -24.00 23.63
CA ALA A 739 -22.14 -25.10 22.65
C ALA A 739 -23.55 -25.56 22.26
N LEU A 740 -24.50 -25.57 23.20
CA LEU A 740 -25.91 -25.87 22.93
C LEU A 740 -26.57 -24.80 22.05
N HIS A 741 -26.14 -23.54 22.19
CA HIS A 741 -26.60 -22.45 21.34
C HIS A 741 -25.93 -22.47 19.95
N GLN A 742 -24.60 -22.48 19.92
CA GLN A 742 -23.75 -22.47 18.72
C GLN A 742 -22.68 -23.55 18.85
N PRO A 743 -22.87 -24.72 18.22
CA PRO A 743 -21.84 -25.75 18.20
C PRO A 743 -20.56 -25.24 17.54
N PHE A 744 -19.40 -25.59 18.08
CA PHE A 744 -18.11 -25.08 17.61
C PHE A 744 -17.92 -25.34 16.11
N HIS A 745 -18.26 -26.55 15.64
CA HIS A 745 -18.11 -26.91 14.22
C HIS A 745 -18.98 -26.08 13.27
N LYS A 746 -20.09 -25.52 13.74
CA LYS A 746 -20.99 -24.65 12.96
C LYS A 746 -20.75 -23.16 13.24
N GLY A 747 -19.84 -22.81 14.14
CA GLY A 747 -19.52 -21.44 14.52
C GLY A 747 -18.51 -20.75 13.59
N MET A 748 -18.49 -19.42 13.60
CA MET A 748 -17.46 -18.63 12.93
C MET A 748 -16.21 -18.57 13.82
N ALA A 749 -15.06 -19.02 13.32
CA ALA A 749 -13.83 -19.20 14.09
C ALA A 749 -13.50 -18.00 15.01
N ARG A 750 -13.57 -16.77 14.50
CA ARG A 750 -13.27 -15.56 15.28
C ARG A 750 -14.28 -15.26 16.38
N VAL A 751 -15.57 -15.55 16.17
CA VAL A 751 -16.59 -15.41 17.21
C VAL A 751 -16.37 -16.45 18.29
N GLU A 752 -16.15 -17.71 17.89
CA GLU A 752 -15.86 -18.80 18.83
C GLU A 752 -14.59 -18.55 19.65
N THR A 753 -13.55 -18.01 19.00
CA THR A 753 -12.29 -17.63 19.65
C THR A 753 -12.51 -16.62 20.78
N THR A 754 -13.34 -15.58 20.56
CA THR A 754 -13.61 -14.58 21.62
C THR A 754 -14.24 -15.20 22.85
N HIS A 755 -15.22 -16.09 22.65
CA HIS A 755 -15.90 -16.76 23.75
C HIS A 755 -14.93 -17.72 24.47
N PHE A 756 -14.17 -18.50 23.71
CA PHE A 756 -13.27 -19.49 24.28
C PHE A 756 -12.12 -18.87 25.07
N ILE A 757 -11.56 -17.73 24.63
CA ILE A 757 -10.51 -17.03 25.39
C ILE A 757 -10.98 -16.68 26.82
N SER A 758 -12.22 -16.20 26.97
CA SER A 758 -12.77 -15.88 28.31
C SER A 758 -12.91 -17.11 29.19
N LEU A 759 -13.34 -18.25 28.63
CA LEU A 759 -13.43 -19.52 29.36
C LEU A 759 -12.06 -20.09 29.72
N TYR A 760 -11.13 -20.04 28.77
CA TYR A 760 -9.77 -20.53 28.93
C TYR A 760 -9.02 -19.77 30.03
N GLU A 761 -9.22 -18.46 30.13
CA GLU A 761 -8.66 -17.63 31.20
C GLU A 761 -9.20 -17.98 32.60
N MET A 762 -10.45 -18.43 32.69
CA MET A 762 -11.07 -18.84 33.97
C MET A 762 -10.59 -20.21 34.47
N ASP A 763 -10.05 -21.06 33.59
CA ASP A 763 -9.50 -22.35 33.98
C ASP A 763 -8.15 -22.19 34.69
N PRO A 764 -7.98 -22.56 35.97
CA PRO A 764 -6.70 -22.42 36.67
C PRO A 764 -5.54 -23.21 36.06
N SER A 765 -5.83 -24.22 35.21
CA SER A 765 -4.86 -25.11 34.58
C SER A 765 -4.45 -24.66 33.17
N HIS A 766 -4.98 -23.54 32.67
CA HIS A 766 -4.71 -23.08 31.31
C HIS A 766 -3.22 -22.85 31.04
N ASN A 767 -2.82 -23.05 29.78
CA ASN A 767 -1.49 -22.71 29.33
C ASN A 767 -1.37 -21.19 29.16
N LYS A 768 -0.52 -20.57 29.99
CA LYS A 768 -0.34 -19.11 30.01
C LYS A 768 0.28 -18.58 28.72
N THR A 769 1.16 -19.35 28.07
CA THR A 769 1.77 -19.02 26.79
C THR A 769 0.71 -18.93 25.70
N LEU A 770 -0.15 -19.96 25.59
CA LEU A 770 -1.26 -20.01 24.63
C LEU A 770 -2.27 -18.88 24.86
N LEU A 771 -2.69 -18.64 26.11
CA LEU A 771 -3.65 -17.58 26.42
C LEU A 771 -3.10 -16.20 26.02
N LYS A 772 -1.84 -15.92 26.38
CA LYS A 772 -1.19 -14.66 26.04
C LYS A 772 -1.06 -14.49 24.53
N PHE A 773 -0.66 -15.55 23.81
CA PHE A 773 -0.56 -15.53 22.36
C PHE A 773 -1.93 -15.28 21.71
N ALA A 774 -2.97 -15.99 22.14
CA ALA A 774 -4.33 -15.84 21.63
C ALA A 774 -4.85 -14.41 21.77
N LYS A 775 -4.72 -13.81 22.97
CA LYS A 775 -5.15 -12.41 23.23
C LYS A 775 -4.41 -11.41 22.32
N LEU A 776 -3.10 -11.62 22.14
CA LEU A 776 -2.25 -10.72 21.38
C LEU A 776 -2.52 -10.81 19.88
N ASP A 777 -2.53 -12.03 19.34
CA ASP A 777 -2.85 -12.33 17.94
C ASP A 777 -4.26 -11.83 17.59
N PHE A 778 -5.23 -12.09 18.48
CA PHE A 778 -6.59 -11.62 18.28
C PHE A 778 -6.66 -10.11 18.09
N ASN A 779 -6.01 -9.35 18.97
CA ASN A 779 -6.00 -7.89 18.92
C ASN A 779 -5.26 -7.34 17.69
N LEU A 780 -4.17 -7.99 17.26
CA LEU A 780 -3.44 -7.61 16.04
C LEU A 780 -4.29 -7.84 14.78
N LEU A 781 -4.97 -8.98 14.69
CA LEU A 781 -5.89 -9.28 13.59
C LEU A 781 -7.09 -8.33 13.60
N GLN A 782 -7.66 -8.02 14.77
CA GLN A 782 -8.74 -7.04 14.88
C GLN A 782 -8.31 -5.67 14.32
N ALA A 783 -7.10 -5.20 14.66
CA ALA A 783 -6.58 -3.93 14.14
C ALA A 783 -6.38 -3.97 12.60
N LEU A 784 -5.87 -5.09 12.06
CA LEU A 784 -5.79 -5.31 10.61
C LEU A 784 -7.18 -5.24 9.95
N HIS A 785 -8.16 -5.96 10.50
CA HIS A 785 -9.51 -6.03 9.96
C HIS A 785 -10.23 -4.67 10.05
N GLN A 786 -10.02 -3.89 11.12
CA GLN A 786 -10.54 -2.52 11.24
C GLN A 786 -9.97 -1.59 10.15
N LYS A 787 -8.66 -1.68 9.87
CA LYS A 787 -8.01 -0.93 8.77
C LYS A 787 -8.62 -1.33 7.43
N GLU A 788 -8.72 -2.63 7.17
CA GLU A 788 -9.32 -3.17 5.97
C GLU A 788 -10.78 -2.69 5.81
N LEU A 789 -11.60 -2.73 6.85
CA LEU A 789 -12.98 -2.23 6.84
C LEU A 789 -13.06 -0.74 6.52
N LYS A 790 -12.12 0.06 7.06
CA LYS A 790 -12.06 1.51 6.78
C LYS A 790 -11.75 1.78 5.31
N ASP A 791 -10.85 1.01 4.71
CA ASP A 791 -10.52 1.10 3.29
C ASP A 791 -11.71 0.66 2.43
N PHE A 792 -12.44 -0.38 2.84
CA PHE A 792 -13.66 -0.81 2.17
C PHE A 792 -14.77 0.25 2.21
N LYS A 793 -15.00 0.87 3.38
CA LYS A 793 -15.95 1.98 3.53
C LYS A 793 -15.58 3.19 2.68
N ARG A 794 -14.28 3.46 2.51
CA ARG A 794 -13.80 4.54 1.63
C ARG A 794 -14.07 4.23 0.17
N TRP A 795 -13.77 3.01 -0.27
CA TRP A 795 -14.05 2.54 -1.62
C TRP A 795 -15.54 2.69 -1.96
N TRP A 796 -16.43 2.15 -1.12
CA TRP A 796 -17.88 2.25 -1.36
C TRP A 796 -18.38 3.70 -1.45
N LYS A 797 -17.87 4.58 -0.59
CA LYS A 797 -18.20 6.02 -0.64
C LYS A 797 -17.67 6.71 -1.90
N GLY A 798 -16.52 6.29 -2.42
CA GLY A 798 -15.91 6.83 -3.64
C GLY A 798 -16.65 6.46 -4.92
N LEU A 799 -17.53 5.45 -4.89
CA LEU A 799 -18.38 5.11 -6.03
C LEU A 799 -19.52 6.12 -6.26
N HIS A 800 -19.81 7.00 -5.29
CA HIS A 800 -20.83 8.05 -5.40
C HIS A 800 -22.23 7.58 -5.86
N LEU A 801 -22.62 6.34 -5.52
CA LEU A 801 -23.82 5.67 -6.06
C LEU A 801 -25.17 6.30 -5.67
N ASN A 802 -25.25 7.03 -4.56
CA ASN A 802 -26.49 7.59 -4.00
C ASN A 802 -27.69 6.59 -4.00
N ALA A 803 -27.45 5.32 -3.63
CA ALA A 803 -28.41 4.22 -3.72
C ALA A 803 -29.25 4.06 -2.43
N SER A 804 -30.10 5.05 -2.12
CA SER A 804 -30.92 5.06 -0.89
C SER A 804 -31.94 3.92 -0.77
N PHE A 805 -32.24 3.24 -1.88
CA PHE A 805 -33.11 2.05 -1.89
C PHE A 805 -32.40 0.78 -1.40
N SER A 806 -31.06 0.75 -1.45
CA SER A 806 -30.25 -0.42 -1.11
C SER A 806 -29.88 -0.45 0.37
N ARG A 807 -29.71 -1.66 0.90
CA ARG A 807 -29.29 -1.89 2.29
C ARG A 807 -27.82 -1.48 2.45
N ASP A 808 -27.52 -0.47 3.27
CA ASP A 808 -26.14 -0.11 3.64
C ASP A 808 -25.60 -1.02 4.77
N ARG A 809 -25.13 -2.20 4.37
CA ARG A 809 -24.66 -3.30 5.24
C ARG A 809 -23.18 -3.62 5.08
N LEU A 810 -22.37 -2.59 4.84
CA LEU A 810 -20.93 -2.76 4.60
C LEU A 810 -20.19 -3.47 5.74
N THR A 811 -20.55 -3.16 6.99
CA THR A 811 -19.88 -3.75 8.16
C THR A 811 -20.22 -5.24 8.27
N GLU A 812 -21.47 -5.59 8.01
CA GLU A 812 -21.99 -6.95 8.06
C GLU A 812 -21.45 -7.79 6.90
N VAL A 813 -21.37 -7.24 5.67
CA VAL A 813 -20.69 -7.92 4.54
C VAL A 813 -19.22 -8.18 4.85
N PHE A 814 -18.55 -7.20 5.49
CA PHE A 814 -17.16 -7.40 5.88
C PHE A 814 -17.03 -8.45 7.00
N PHE A 815 -17.90 -8.43 8.00
CA PHE A 815 -17.97 -9.46 9.04
C PHE A 815 -18.22 -10.86 8.46
N TRP A 816 -19.09 -10.98 7.46
CA TRP A 816 -19.30 -12.23 6.72
C TRP A 816 -18.01 -12.72 6.05
N ILE A 817 -17.30 -11.83 5.35
CA ILE A 817 -16.01 -12.16 4.75
C ILE A 817 -14.95 -12.58 5.78
N LEU A 818 -14.97 -11.99 6.99
CA LEU A 818 -14.09 -12.44 8.08
C LEU A 818 -14.43 -13.84 8.59
N GLY A 819 -15.67 -14.28 8.45
CA GLY A 819 -16.06 -15.67 8.68
C GLY A 819 -15.40 -16.63 7.71
N VAL A 820 -15.20 -16.20 6.47
CA VAL A 820 -14.51 -16.98 5.43
C VAL A 820 -13.00 -16.94 5.59
N TYR A 821 -12.44 -15.75 5.81
CA TYR A 821 -11.00 -15.48 5.91
C TYR A 821 -10.72 -14.54 7.08
N TYR A 822 -10.13 -15.01 8.16
CA TYR A 822 -9.63 -14.12 9.21
C TYR A 822 -8.10 -13.99 9.20
N GLU A 823 -7.44 -14.94 8.55
CA GLU A 823 -5.99 -15.14 8.56
C GLU A 823 -5.29 -14.04 7.74
N PRO A 824 -4.14 -13.51 8.17
CA PRO A 824 -3.53 -12.32 7.58
C PRO A 824 -3.12 -12.53 6.11
N GLN A 825 -2.67 -13.74 5.73
CA GLN A 825 -2.24 -14.08 4.36
C GLN A 825 -3.34 -13.94 3.31
N PHE A 826 -4.62 -14.02 3.69
CA PHE A 826 -5.75 -13.89 2.77
C PHE A 826 -6.30 -12.47 2.66
N SER A 827 -5.50 -11.44 2.96
CA SER A 827 -5.90 -10.02 2.83
C SER A 827 -6.34 -9.66 1.40
N PHE A 828 -5.67 -10.23 0.38
CA PHE A 828 -6.06 -10.00 -1.01
C PHE A 828 -7.41 -10.64 -1.36
N ALA A 829 -7.64 -11.91 -1.00
CA ALA A 829 -8.93 -12.57 -1.13
C ALA A 829 -10.06 -11.78 -0.43
N ARG A 830 -9.82 -11.29 0.80
CA ARG A 830 -10.78 -10.42 1.50
C ARG A 830 -11.06 -9.13 0.73
N LYS A 831 -10.03 -8.50 0.17
CA LYS A 831 -10.16 -7.24 -0.60
C LYS A 831 -11.07 -7.42 -1.81
N VAL A 832 -10.87 -8.48 -2.59
CA VAL A 832 -11.64 -8.79 -3.80
C VAL A 832 -13.05 -9.25 -3.41
N GLY A 833 -13.16 -10.27 -2.54
CA GLY A 833 -14.42 -10.89 -2.16
C GLY A 833 -15.43 -9.90 -1.57
N ARG A 834 -15.01 -9.01 -0.66
CA ARG A 834 -15.93 -8.03 -0.05
C ARG A 834 -16.54 -7.05 -1.05
N LYS A 835 -15.79 -6.66 -2.09
CA LYS A 835 -16.28 -5.72 -3.12
C LYS A 835 -17.28 -6.40 -4.04
N ILE A 836 -16.98 -7.62 -4.48
CA ILE A 836 -17.87 -8.40 -5.34
C ILE A 836 -19.17 -8.75 -4.59
N ILE A 837 -19.07 -9.24 -3.35
CA ILE A 837 -20.25 -9.59 -2.55
C ILE A 837 -21.11 -8.36 -2.25
N LYS A 838 -20.51 -7.21 -1.90
CA LYS A 838 -21.33 -6.01 -1.65
C LYS A 838 -22.00 -5.48 -2.92
N SER A 839 -21.30 -5.52 -4.05
CA SER A 839 -21.88 -5.13 -5.35
C SER A 839 -23.01 -6.09 -5.73
N THR A 840 -22.88 -7.37 -5.42
CA THR A 840 -23.94 -8.37 -5.62
C THR A 840 -25.12 -8.13 -4.69
N SER A 841 -24.90 -7.74 -3.43
CA SER A 841 -26.00 -7.34 -2.54
C SER A 841 -26.73 -6.08 -3.01
N LEU A 842 -26.05 -5.12 -3.66
CA LEU A 842 -26.73 -3.99 -4.29
C LEU A 842 -27.53 -4.44 -5.51
N LEU A 843 -27.00 -5.40 -6.27
CA LEU A 843 -27.69 -5.98 -7.42
C LEU A 843 -28.97 -6.70 -6.98
N ASP A 844 -28.89 -7.54 -5.95
CA ASP A 844 -30.01 -8.20 -5.26
C ASP A 844 -31.12 -7.19 -4.88
N ASP A 845 -30.77 -6.12 -4.15
CA ASP A 845 -31.70 -5.04 -3.78
C ASP A 845 -32.36 -4.38 -5.01
N THR A 846 -31.66 -4.33 -6.13
CA THR A 846 -32.17 -3.75 -7.37
C THR A 846 -33.25 -4.64 -7.98
N TYR A 847 -33.01 -5.96 -8.07
CA TYR A 847 -33.98 -6.91 -8.61
C TYR A 847 -35.19 -7.10 -7.69
N ASP A 848 -34.98 -7.12 -6.37
CA ASP A 848 -36.04 -7.45 -5.41
C ASP A 848 -36.96 -6.28 -5.07
N ALA A 849 -36.43 -5.06 -5.03
CA ALA A 849 -37.11 -3.95 -4.36
C ALA A 849 -37.22 -2.67 -5.19
N TYR A 850 -36.52 -2.54 -6.31
CA TYR A 850 -36.37 -1.24 -6.96
C TYR A 850 -36.67 -1.20 -8.46
N GLY A 851 -36.09 -2.10 -9.26
CA GLY A 851 -36.28 -2.09 -10.71
C GLY A 851 -37.66 -2.59 -11.14
N THR A 852 -38.22 -1.99 -12.19
CA THR A 852 -39.37 -2.56 -12.92
C THR A 852 -38.92 -3.75 -13.76
N ILE A 853 -39.85 -4.61 -14.18
CA ILE A 853 -39.51 -5.81 -14.98
C ILE A 853 -38.77 -5.41 -16.27
N GLU A 854 -39.22 -4.36 -16.95
CA GLU A 854 -38.62 -3.87 -18.19
C GLU A 854 -37.18 -3.37 -17.96
N GLU A 855 -36.94 -2.64 -16.87
CA GLU A 855 -35.61 -2.12 -16.51
C GLU A 855 -34.66 -3.23 -16.09
N LEU A 856 -35.17 -4.25 -15.38
CA LEU A 856 -34.40 -5.42 -14.97
C LEU A 856 -34.08 -6.35 -16.16
N GLU A 857 -34.95 -6.42 -17.17
CA GLU A 857 -34.64 -7.11 -18.44
C GLU A 857 -33.47 -6.44 -19.16
N LEU A 858 -33.49 -5.10 -19.29
CA LEU A 858 -32.37 -4.34 -19.85
C LEU A 858 -31.07 -4.53 -19.04
N LEU A 859 -31.16 -4.50 -17.71
CA LEU A 859 -30.02 -4.75 -16.83
C LEU A 859 -29.47 -6.17 -17.02
N THR A 860 -30.35 -7.17 -17.10
CA THR A 860 -29.98 -8.57 -17.33
C THR A 860 -29.26 -8.73 -18.66
N GLU A 861 -29.78 -8.12 -19.72
CA GLU A 861 -29.18 -8.13 -21.06
C GLU A 861 -27.81 -7.45 -21.08
N ALA A 862 -27.65 -6.32 -20.39
CA ALA A 862 -26.37 -5.62 -20.29
C ALA A 862 -25.28 -6.50 -19.66
N PHE A 863 -25.60 -7.32 -18.66
CA PHE A 863 -24.64 -8.27 -18.09
C PHE A 863 -24.30 -9.45 -19.01
N GLN A 864 -25.14 -9.76 -20.01
CA GLN A 864 -24.83 -10.80 -21.01
C GLN A 864 -23.85 -10.35 -22.08
N ARG A 865 -23.70 -9.04 -22.27
CA ARG A 865 -22.74 -8.43 -23.21
C ARG A 865 -21.35 -8.33 -22.55
N PRO A 866 -20.29 -8.01 -23.30
CA PRO A 866 -19.00 -7.68 -22.70
C PRO A 866 -19.16 -6.54 -21.69
N TRP A 867 -18.65 -6.73 -20.47
CA TRP A 867 -18.81 -5.76 -19.39
C TRP A 867 -17.99 -4.51 -19.71
N SER A 868 -18.65 -3.35 -19.80
CA SER A 868 -17.99 -2.09 -20.13
C SER A 868 -18.79 -0.92 -19.58
N LYS A 869 -18.09 0.11 -19.10
CA LYS A 869 -18.70 1.40 -18.74
C LYS A 869 -19.49 2.02 -19.89
N SER A 870 -19.17 1.70 -21.15
CA SER A 870 -19.95 2.17 -22.32
C SER A 870 -21.38 1.60 -22.36
N CYS A 871 -21.61 0.40 -21.85
CA CYS A 871 -22.96 -0.19 -21.77
C CYS A 871 -23.87 0.55 -20.79
N MET A 872 -23.32 1.44 -19.96
CA MET A 872 -24.10 2.23 -19.01
C MET A 872 -24.97 3.30 -19.68
N ASP A 873 -24.68 3.70 -20.91
CA ASP A 873 -25.46 4.73 -21.61
C ASP A 873 -26.79 4.18 -22.15
N GLU A 874 -26.89 2.85 -22.28
CA GLU A 874 -28.11 2.14 -22.67
C GLU A 874 -29.00 1.77 -21.47
N LEU A 875 -28.45 1.88 -20.25
CA LEU A 875 -29.16 1.54 -19.03
C LEU A 875 -29.89 2.75 -18.46
N PRO A 876 -31.15 2.59 -18.05
CA PRO A 876 -31.84 3.63 -17.31
C PRO A 876 -31.13 4.03 -16.00
N GLU A 877 -31.23 5.31 -15.65
CA GLU A 877 -30.46 5.94 -14.56
C GLU A 877 -30.61 5.23 -13.19
N HIS A 878 -31.75 4.59 -12.94
CA HIS A 878 -32.08 3.94 -11.67
C HIS A 878 -31.40 2.55 -11.52
N VAL A 879 -31.18 1.78 -12.60
CA VAL A 879 -30.47 0.48 -12.56
C VAL A 879 -28.97 0.60 -12.90
N LYS A 880 -28.59 1.69 -13.60
CA LYS A 880 -27.21 1.99 -14.03
C LYS A 880 -26.18 1.92 -12.90
N ARG A 881 -26.57 2.29 -11.68
CA ARG A 881 -25.72 2.32 -10.48
C ARG A 881 -25.24 0.93 -10.05
N SER A 882 -26.13 -0.05 -10.12
CA SER A 882 -25.83 -1.44 -9.73
C SER A 882 -24.93 -2.10 -10.75
N TYR A 883 -25.13 -1.80 -12.05
CA TYR A 883 -24.20 -2.20 -13.10
C TYR A 883 -22.82 -1.57 -12.91
N TYR A 884 -22.76 -0.25 -12.68
CA TYR A 884 -21.50 0.47 -12.47
C TYR A 884 -20.70 -0.08 -11.29
N ALA A 885 -21.34 -0.28 -10.13
CA ALA A 885 -20.66 -0.82 -8.95
C ALA A 885 -20.06 -2.20 -9.22
N MET A 886 -20.78 -3.04 -9.97
CA MET A 886 -20.31 -4.36 -10.36
C MET A 886 -19.15 -4.30 -11.35
N VAL A 887 -19.25 -3.49 -12.40
CA VAL A 887 -18.17 -3.32 -13.39
C VAL A 887 -16.91 -2.78 -12.73
N GLU A 888 -17.01 -1.75 -11.89
CA GLU A 888 -15.86 -1.18 -11.17
C GLU A 888 -15.19 -2.21 -10.26
N ALA A 889 -15.97 -2.98 -9.50
CA ALA A 889 -15.43 -4.02 -8.62
C ALA A 889 -14.64 -5.09 -9.40
N PHE A 890 -15.10 -5.43 -10.62
CA PHE A 890 -14.47 -6.44 -11.46
C PHE A 890 -13.28 -5.91 -12.27
N GLU A 891 -13.32 -4.65 -12.75
CA GLU A 891 -12.17 -3.99 -13.38
C GLU A 891 -11.02 -3.87 -12.39
N GLU A 892 -11.27 -3.41 -11.15
CA GLU A 892 -10.23 -3.35 -10.11
C GLU A 892 -9.70 -4.75 -9.73
N ALA A 893 -10.57 -5.77 -9.69
CA ALA A 893 -10.15 -7.15 -9.42
C ALA A 893 -9.27 -7.70 -10.55
N GLU A 894 -9.60 -7.39 -11.81
CA GLU A 894 -8.83 -7.79 -12.98
C GLU A 894 -7.45 -7.12 -12.99
N GLU A 895 -7.38 -5.81 -12.70
CA GLU A 895 -6.11 -5.07 -12.55
C GLU A 895 -5.23 -5.61 -11.42
N ASP A 896 -5.85 -5.99 -10.30
CA ASP A 896 -5.10 -6.58 -9.19
C ASP A 896 -4.60 -8.00 -9.55
N LEU A 897 -5.42 -8.85 -10.17
CA LEU A 897 -5.05 -10.19 -10.62
C LEU A 897 -4.06 -10.19 -11.78
N ALA A 898 -4.02 -9.12 -12.58
CA ALA A 898 -3.02 -8.93 -13.62
C ALA A 898 -1.59 -8.95 -13.05
N LYS A 899 -1.42 -8.46 -11.81
CA LYS A 899 -0.14 -8.48 -11.09
C LYS A 899 0.31 -9.90 -10.73
N GLU A 900 -0.64 -10.83 -10.58
CA GLU A 900 -0.39 -12.26 -10.36
C GLU A 900 -0.36 -13.06 -11.68
N GLY A 901 -0.38 -12.40 -12.84
CA GLY A 901 -0.40 -13.06 -14.15
C GLY A 901 -1.71 -13.79 -14.49
N ARG A 902 -2.81 -13.49 -13.77
CA ARG A 902 -4.08 -14.23 -13.85
C ARG A 902 -5.34 -13.37 -14.06
N PRO A 903 -5.30 -12.29 -14.86
CA PRO A 903 -6.44 -11.36 -15.00
C PRO A 903 -7.71 -12.07 -15.52
N SER A 904 -7.55 -13.08 -16.38
CA SER A 904 -8.66 -13.82 -16.98
C SER A 904 -9.48 -14.65 -15.99
N PHE A 905 -8.98 -14.91 -14.77
CA PHE A 905 -9.69 -15.73 -13.78
C PHE A 905 -10.96 -15.04 -13.28
N VAL A 906 -11.03 -13.71 -13.34
CA VAL A 906 -12.22 -12.95 -12.97
C VAL A 906 -13.44 -13.35 -13.84
N ASN A 907 -13.21 -13.89 -15.04
CA ASN A 907 -14.28 -14.28 -15.96
C ASN A 907 -15.13 -15.45 -15.42
N TYR A 908 -14.54 -16.36 -14.64
CA TYR A 908 -15.31 -17.43 -13.98
C TYR A 908 -16.37 -16.83 -13.05
N THR A 909 -16.00 -15.82 -12.27
CA THR A 909 -16.96 -15.10 -11.41
C THR A 909 -17.96 -14.29 -12.23
N ARG A 910 -17.54 -13.65 -13.35
CA ARG A 910 -18.46 -12.93 -14.24
C ARG A 910 -19.54 -13.85 -14.80
N ASP A 911 -19.18 -15.07 -15.20
CA ASP A 911 -20.12 -16.03 -15.75
C ASP A 911 -21.12 -16.54 -14.69
N GLN A 912 -20.68 -16.70 -13.43
CA GLN A 912 -21.60 -16.97 -12.33
C GLN A 912 -22.54 -15.79 -12.06
N VAL A 913 -22.07 -14.54 -12.14
CA VAL A 913 -22.94 -13.35 -12.01
C VAL A 913 -23.94 -13.26 -13.18
N LYS A 914 -23.56 -13.66 -14.40
CA LYS A 914 -24.51 -13.73 -15.54
C LYS A 914 -25.63 -14.74 -15.28
N ALA A 915 -25.31 -15.90 -14.71
CA ALA A 915 -26.30 -16.90 -14.33
C ALA A 915 -27.20 -16.36 -13.19
N LEU A 916 -26.61 -15.67 -12.23
CA LEU A 916 -27.33 -15.00 -11.14
C LEU A 916 -28.36 -13.99 -11.66
N CYS A 917 -27.98 -13.08 -12.58
CA CYS A 917 -28.92 -12.11 -13.15
C CYS A 917 -30.11 -12.77 -13.85
N LYS A 918 -29.87 -13.86 -14.60
CA LYS A 918 -30.95 -14.63 -15.25
C LYS A 918 -31.90 -15.26 -14.24
N ALA A 919 -31.39 -15.71 -13.10
CA ALA A 919 -32.20 -16.29 -12.04
C ALA A 919 -32.96 -15.20 -11.26
N TYR A 920 -32.34 -14.06 -10.97
CA TYR A 920 -33.00 -12.93 -10.32
C TYR A 920 -34.17 -12.35 -11.13
N ILE A 921 -34.02 -12.16 -12.45
CA ILE A 921 -35.16 -11.71 -13.28
C ILE A 921 -36.30 -12.74 -13.30
N GLN A 922 -35.98 -14.04 -13.16
CA GLN A 922 -37.00 -15.08 -13.05
C GLN A 922 -37.77 -15.00 -11.72
N GLU A 923 -37.10 -14.74 -10.60
CA GLU A 923 -37.76 -14.49 -9.29
C GLU A 923 -38.61 -13.23 -9.32
N ALA A 924 -38.10 -12.13 -9.90
CA ALA A 924 -38.86 -10.90 -10.08
C ALA A 924 -40.13 -11.13 -10.93
N LYS A 925 -40.04 -11.93 -12.01
CA LYS A 925 -41.19 -12.33 -12.83
C LYS A 925 -42.20 -13.16 -12.04
N TRP A 926 -41.75 -14.11 -11.24
CA TRP A 926 -42.64 -14.88 -10.36
C TRP A 926 -43.37 -13.97 -9.36
N CYS A 927 -42.65 -13.05 -8.73
CA CYS A 927 -43.22 -12.05 -7.81
C CYS A 927 -44.29 -11.19 -8.51
N HIS A 928 -43.97 -10.63 -9.68
CA HIS A 928 -44.90 -9.81 -10.45
C HIS A 928 -46.16 -10.58 -10.88
N GLN A 929 -46.00 -11.83 -11.33
CA GLN A 929 -47.09 -12.70 -11.77
C GLN A 929 -47.86 -13.36 -10.62
N LYS A 930 -47.40 -13.18 -9.37
CA LYS A 930 -47.85 -13.90 -8.18
C LYS A 930 -47.82 -15.42 -8.34
N TYR A 931 -46.86 -15.91 -9.13
CA TYR A 931 -46.67 -17.33 -9.39
C TYR A 931 -45.87 -17.97 -8.27
N VAL A 932 -46.44 -18.99 -7.62
CA VAL A 932 -45.70 -19.81 -6.65
C VAL A 932 -45.16 -21.04 -7.39
N PRO A 933 -43.84 -21.17 -7.57
CA PRO A 933 -43.25 -22.34 -8.21
C PRO A 933 -43.42 -23.61 -7.37
N THR A 934 -43.28 -24.77 -7.99
CA THR A 934 -43.15 -26.02 -7.20
C THR A 934 -41.84 -26.03 -6.41
N TYR A 935 -41.77 -26.77 -5.30
CA TYR A 935 -40.52 -26.89 -4.51
C TYR A 935 -39.30 -27.29 -5.35
N GLU A 936 -39.48 -28.23 -6.30
CA GLU A 936 -38.40 -28.70 -7.16
C GLU A 936 -37.98 -27.65 -8.19
N GLU A 937 -38.96 -26.95 -8.78
CA GLU A 937 -38.71 -25.86 -9.71
C GLU A 937 -37.98 -24.69 -9.03
N TYR A 938 -38.43 -24.32 -7.82
CA TYR A 938 -37.78 -23.30 -7.01
C TYR A 938 -36.34 -23.69 -6.69
N MET A 939 -36.13 -24.82 -6.02
CA MET A 939 -34.81 -25.20 -5.51
C MET A 939 -33.80 -25.49 -6.62
N LYS A 940 -34.15 -26.33 -7.61
CA LYS A 940 -33.15 -26.81 -8.59
C LYS A 940 -32.85 -25.82 -9.71
N LYS A 941 -33.79 -24.95 -10.09
CA LYS A 941 -33.63 -24.08 -11.28
C LYS A 941 -33.26 -22.64 -10.92
N THR A 942 -33.63 -22.16 -9.73
CA THR A 942 -33.54 -20.74 -9.40
C THR A 942 -32.86 -20.50 -8.05
N ALA A 943 -33.42 -21.03 -6.96
CA ALA A 943 -33.03 -20.68 -5.58
C ALA A 943 -31.57 -20.99 -5.24
N LEU A 944 -31.02 -22.09 -5.74
CA LEU A 944 -29.60 -22.41 -5.54
C LEU A 944 -28.67 -21.44 -6.28
N VAL A 945 -29.07 -20.96 -7.47
CA VAL A 945 -28.31 -19.99 -8.27
C VAL A 945 -28.42 -18.58 -7.68
N THR A 946 -29.61 -18.19 -7.19
CA THR A 946 -29.85 -16.91 -6.50
C THR A 946 -29.32 -16.89 -5.07
N SER A 947 -28.89 -18.04 -4.54
CA SER A 947 -28.15 -18.07 -3.29
C SER A 947 -26.81 -17.30 -3.44
N PRO A 948 -26.30 -16.69 -2.36
CA PRO A 948 -25.07 -15.89 -2.43
C PRO A 948 -23.79 -16.72 -2.67
N TYR A 949 -23.87 -18.06 -2.69
CA TYR A 949 -22.69 -18.93 -2.58
C TYR A 949 -22.07 -19.42 -3.88
N PRO A 950 -22.78 -19.73 -4.98
CA PRO A 950 -22.13 -20.15 -6.22
C PRO A 950 -21.14 -19.10 -6.75
N HIS A 951 -21.59 -17.85 -6.91
CA HIS A 951 -20.70 -16.75 -7.31
C HIS A 951 -19.77 -16.32 -6.16
N GLY A 952 -20.24 -16.36 -4.91
CA GLY A 952 -19.46 -15.98 -3.73
C GLY A 952 -18.24 -16.87 -3.50
N ILE A 953 -18.36 -18.19 -3.67
CA ILE A 953 -17.28 -19.17 -3.53
C ILE A 953 -16.22 -18.92 -4.61
N VAL A 954 -16.64 -18.76 -5.87
CA VAL A 954 -15.72 -18.49 -6.98
C VAL A 954 -15.02 -17.14 -6.78
N ALA A 955 -15.72 -16.12 -6.30
CA ALA A 955 -15.13 -14.82 -5.94
C ALA A 955 -14.11 -14.94 -4.80
N CYS A 956 -14.40 -15.76 -3.80
CA CYS A 956 -13.52 -16.04 -2.67
C CYS A 956 -12.20 -16.70 -3.13
N PHE A 957 -12.22 -17.53 -4.17
CA PHE A 957 -11.02 -18.17 -4.72
C PHE A 957 -10.08 -17.22 -5.47
N LEU A 958 -10.57 -16.09 -6.02
CA LEU A 958 -9.77 -15.20 -6.87
C LEU A 958 -8.48 -14.72 -6.22
N GLY A 959 -8.50 -14.36 -4.93
CA GLY A 959 -7.33 -13.84 -4.23
C GLY A 959 -6.54 -14.85 -3.40
N MET A 960 -6.64 -16.14 -3.71
CA MET A 960 -5.94 -17.21 -2.98
C MET A 960 -4.64 -17.68 -3.66
N GLY A 961 -4.21 -17.02 -4.73
CA GLY A 961 -2.98 -17.39 -5.43
C GLY A 961 -3.06 -18.76 -6.10
N GLU A 962 -1.91 -19.40 -6.33
CA GLU A 962 -1.78 -20.59 -7.17
C GLU A 962 -2.56 -21.82 -6.69
N ILE A 963 -2.87 -21.92 -5.39
CA ILE A 963 -3.67 -23.03 -4.85
C ILE A 963 -5.04 -23.13 -5.52
N ALA A 964 -5.60 -22.00 -5.96
CA ALA A 964 -6.83 -21.95 -6.73
C ALA A 964 -6.53 -22.07 -8.23
N SER A 965 -6.15 -23.26 -8.69
CA SER A 965 -5.79 -23.49 -10.08
C SER A 965 -6.97 -23.31 -11.07
N LYS A 966 -6.68 -23.25 -12.37
CA LYS A 966 -7.72 -23.19 -13.41
C LYS A 966 -8.73 -24.34 -13.28
N ASP A 967 -8.24 -25.56 -13.02
CA ASP A 967 -9.07 -26.76 -12.86
C ASP A 967 -10.03 -26.63 -11.67
N VAL A 968 -9.62 -25.96 -10.59
CA VAL A 968 -10.50 -25.66 -9.44
C VAL A 968 -11.63 -24.73 -9.85
N PHE A 969 -11.34 -23.69 -10.64
CA PHE A 969 -12.37 -22.75 -11.12
C PHE A 969 -13.33 -23.43 -12.10
N GLU A 970 -12.81 -24.27 -13.00
CA GLU A 970 -13.62 -25.07 -13.91
C GLU A 970 -14.51 -26.05 -13.15
N TRP A 971 -13.96 -26.74 -12.14
CA TRP A 971 -14.71 -27.61 -11.23
C TRP A 971 -15.82 -26.84 -10.50
N ALA A 972 -15.50 -25.69 -9.91
CA ALA A 972 -16.46 -24.90 -9.14
C ALA A 972 -17.62 -24.37 -10.00
N CYS A 973 -17.38 -24.15 -11.30
CA CYS A 973 -18.36 -23.65 -12.25
C CYS A 973 -19.10 -24.76 -13.03
N GLN A 974 -18.92 -26.05 -12.68
CA GLN A 974 -19.60 -27.15 -13.34
C GLN A 974 -21.13 -27.05 -13.23
N ASN A 975 -21.82 -27.60 -14.23
CA ASN A 975 -23.26 -27.81 -14.23
C ASN A 975 -23.55 -29.28 -14.56
N PRO A 976 -24.10 -30.09 -13.64
CA PRO A 976 -24.60 -29.71 -12.32
C PRO A 976 -23.50 -29.24 -11.36
N MET A 977 -23.88 -28.35 -10.44
CA MET A 977 -23.00 -27.76 -9.43
C MET A 977 -22.35 -28.86 -8.56
N PRO A 978 -21.08 -28.72 -8.15
CA PRO A 978 -20.44 -29.69 -7.26
C PRO A 978 -21.22 -29.90 -5.96
N LYS A 979 -21.22 -31.13 -5.45
CA LYS A 979 -22.04 -31.53 -4.29
C LYS A 979 -21.80 -30.67 -3.06
N VAL A 980 -20.55 -30.36 -2.73
CA VAL A 980 -20.20 -29.52 -1.56
C VAL A 980 -20.63 -28.06 -1.72
N ILE A 981 -20.56 -27.50 -2.93
CA ILE A 981 -21.05 -26.14 -3.24
C ILE A 981 -22.59 -26.13 -3.18
N THR A 982 -23.23 -27.18 -3.70
CA THR A 982 -24.69 -27.37 -3.60
C THR A 982 -25.13 -27.42 -2.15
N ALA A 983 -24.46 -28.20 -1.30
CA ALA A 983 -24.76 -28.30 0.12
C ALA A 983 -24.61 -26.95 0.85
N ALA A 984 -23.50 -26.23 0.63
CA ALA A 984 -23.32 -24.90 1.22
C ALA A 984 -24.42 -23.92 0.75
N SER A 985 -24.77 -23.96 -0.54
CA SER A 985 -25.84 -23.13 -1.14
C SER A 985 -27.22 -23.47 -0.58
N THR A 986 -27.51 -24.75 -0.35
CA THR A 986 -28.73 -25.22 0.32
C THR A 986 -28.83 -24.67 1.75
N ILE A 987 -27.75 -24.73 2.53
CA ILE A 987 -27.73 -24.22 3.91
C ILE A 987 -28.12 -22.75 3.92
N ILE A 988 -27.42 -21.89 3.18
CA ILE A 988 -27.70 -20.44 3.20
C ILE A 988 -29.09 -20.12 2.64
N ARG A 989 -29.52 -20.78 1.56
CA ARG A 989 -30.81 -20.52 0.91
C ARG A 989 -31.97 -20.89 1.82
N LEU A 990 -31.95 -22.10 2.39
CA LEU A 990 -33.04 -22.57 3.25
C LEU A 990 -33.08 -21.80 4.57
N MET A 991 -31.93 -21.51 5.18
CA MET A 991 -31.90 -20.68 6.39
C MET A 991 -32.40 -19.26 6.14
N ASN A 992 -32.07 -18.66 4.99
CA ASN A 992 -32.62 -17.37 4.59
C ASN A 992 -34.14 -17.45 4.40
N ASP A 993 -34.64 -18.48 3.71
CA ASP A 993 -36.07 -18.64 3.47
C ASP A 993 -36.86 -18.81 4.76
N ILE A 994 -36.37 -19.63 5.71
CA ILE A 994 -37.00 -19.80 7.02
C ILE A 994 -37.02 -18.47 7.78
N GLY A 995 -35.87 -17.79 7.89
CA GLY A 995 -35.76 -16.56 8.67
C GLY A 995 -36.43 -15.34 8.04
N GLY A 996 -36.56 -15.31 6.71
CA GLY A 996 -37.15 -14.21 5.94
C GLY A 996 -38.64 -14.40 5.63
N HIS A 997 -39.18 -15.63 5.69
CA HIS A 997 -40.51 -15.97 5.16
C HIS A 997 -41.61 -14.98 5.58
N LYS A 998 -41.73 -14.69 6.88
CA LYS A 998 -42.78 -13.80 7.40
C LYS A 998 -42.64 -12.35 6.93
N PHE A 999 -41.41 -11.87 6.74
CA PHE A 999 -41.16 -10.53 6.22
C PHE A 999 -41.47 -10.47 4.72
N GLU A 1000 -41.02 -11.46 3.97
CA GLU A 1000 -41.25 -11.56 2.53
C GLU A 1000 -42.75 -11.66 2.18
N GLN A 1001 -43.53 -12.39 2.98
CA GLN A 1001 -44.99 -12.41 2.84
C GLN A 1001 -45.62 -11.02 3.01
N LYS A 1002 -45.13 -10.17 3.92
CA LYS A 1002 -45.67 -8.81 4.12
C LYS A 1002 -45.44 -7.89 2.92
N ARG A 1003 -44.43 -8.19 2.10
CA ARG A 1003 -44.10 -7.43 0.89
C ARG A 1003 -44.72 -8.01 -0.39
N ASN A 1004 -45.59 -9.01 -0.23
CA ASN A 1004 -46.21 -9.78 -1.32
C ASN A 1004 -45.22 -10.61 -2.16
N HIS A 1005 -44.04 -10.94 -1.62
CA HIS A 1005 -43.14 -11.87 -2.30
C HIS A 1005 -43.71 -13.30 -2.24
N VAL A 1006 -43.66 -14.01 -3.36
CA VAL A 1006 -44.43 -15.26 -3.54
C VAL A 1006 -43.59 -16.53 -3.57
N ALA A 1007 -42.28 -16.44 -3.80
CA ALA A 1007 -41.40 -17.60 -3.87
C ALA A 1007 -40.51 -17.69 -2.62
N SER A 1008 -40.68 -18.76 -1.84
CA SER A 1008 -39.73 -19.22 -0.82
C SER A 1008 -39.92 -20.73 -0.62
N ALA A 1009 -38.89 -21.45 -0.16
CA ALA A 1009 -38.95 -22.88 0.12
C ALA A 1009 -40.10 -23.24 1.07
N VAL A 1010 -40.29 -22.45 2.13
CA VAL A 1010 -41.39 -22.59 3.10
C VAL A 1010 -42.75 -22.56 2.39
N ARG A 1011 -42.99 -21.53 1.56
CA ARG A 1011 -44.24 -21.37 0.83
C ARG A 1011 -44.46 -22.49 -0.19
N CYS A 1012 -43.41 -22.89 -0.90
CA CYS A 1012 -43.48 -23.97 -1.89
C CYS A 1012 -43.87 -25.32 -1.25
N LEU A 1013 -43.36 -25.62 -0.04
CA LEU A 1013 -43.72 -26.84 0.69
C LEU A 1013 -45.14 -26.79 1.25
N MET A 1014 -45.57 -25.65 1.77
CA MET A 1014 -46.94 -25.45 2.27
C MET A 1014 -47.96 -25.68 1.15
N GLU A 1015 -47.77 -25.08 -0.02
CA GLU A 1015 -48.68 -25.20 -1.18
C GLU A 1015 -48.67 -26.61 -1.79
N LYS A 1016 -47.49 -27.24 -1.90
CA LYS A 1016 -47.36 -28.57 -2.53
C LYS A 1016 -47.89 -29.71 -1.65
N HIS A 1017 -47.70 -29.62 -0.33
CA HIS A 1017 -47.94 -30.73 0.60
C HIS A 1017 -49.03 -30.45 1.64
N GLY A 1018 -49.64 -29.25 1.65
CA GLY A 1018 -50.67 -28.86 2.62
C GLY A 1018 -50.14 -28.78 4.06
N LEU A 1019 -48.83 -28.56 4.22
CA LEU A 1019 -48.16 -28.52 5.52
C LEU A 1019 -48.45 -27.19 6.24
N SER A 1020 -48.44 -27.22 7.57
CA SER A 1020 -48.29 -26.02 8.37
C SER A 1020 -46.90 -25.39 8.18
N GLU A 1021 -46.77 -24.10 8.49
CA GLU A 1021 -45.48 -23.39 8.44
C GLU A 1021 -44.43 -24.09 9.33
N GLU A 1022 -44.83 -24.59 10.50
CA GLU A 1022 -43.97 -25.32 11.43
C GLU A 1022 -43.48 -26.64 10.84
N GLU A 1023 -44.37 -27.45 10.26
CA GLU A 1023 -44.00 -28.71 9.60
C GLU A 1023 -43.10 -28.47 8.38
N ALA A 1024 -43.35 -27.42 7.60
CA ALA A 1024 -42.48 -27.03 6.49
C ALA A 1024 -41.09 -26.63 6.99
N ASN A 1025 -40.99 -25.77 8.01
CA ASN A 1025 -39.73 -25.36 8.61
C ASN A 1025 -38.94 -26.55 9.18
N ASN A 1026 -39.60 -27.51 9.83
CA ASN A 1026 -38.94 -28.71 10.35
C ASN A 1026 -38.33 -29.57 9.24
N LYS A 1027 -39.06 -29.80 8.14
CA LYS A 1027 -38.53 -30.52 6.97
C LYS A 1027 -37.33 -29.80 6.35
N LEU A 1028 -37.39 -28.48 6.20
CA LEU A 1028 -36.26 -27.72 5.67
C LEU A 1028 -35.04 -27.77 6.59
N LYS A 1029 -35.24 -27.80 7.91
CA LYS A 1029 -34.14 -27.97 8.88
C LYS A 1029 -33.50 -29.36 8.77
N GLU A 1030 -34.27 -30.41 8.49
CA GLU A 1030 -33.72 -31.74 8.17
C GLU A 1030 -32.84 -31.69 6.91
N GLU A 1031 -33.30 -31.03 5.84
CA GLU A 1031 -32.49 -30.84 4.62
C GLU A 1031 -31.20 -30.02 4.87
N VAL A 1032 -31.24 -29.02 5.77
CA VAL A 1032 -30.05 -28.28 6.21
C VAL A 1032 -29.08 -29.20 6.95
N GLU A 1033 -29.55 -30.09 7.82
CA GLU A 1033 -28.68 -31.05 8.52
C GLU A 1033 -28.07 -32.08 7.56
N ASP A 1034 -28.80 -32.51 6.53
CA ASP A 1034 -28.25 -33.40 5.49
C ASP A 1034 -27.20 -32.68 4.62
N ALA A 1035 -27.38 -31.39 4.33
CA ALA A 1035 -26.37 -30.58 3.67
C ALA A 1035 -25.10 -30.42 4.54
N TRP A 1036 -25.22 -30.31 5.86
CA TRP A 1036 -24.05 -30.33 6.76
C TRP A 1036 -23.28 -31.65 6.68
N LYS A 1037 -23.98 -32.80 6.60
CA LYS A 1037 -23.35 -34.11 6.40
C LYS A 1037 -22.61 -34.19 5.07
N ASP A 1038 -23.16 -33.61 4.01
CA ASP A 1038 -22.51 -33.54 2.69
C ASP A 1038 -21.22 -32.71 2.71
N ILE A 1039 -21.22 -31.57 3.43
CA ILE A 1039 -19.99 -30.77 3.63
C ILE A 1039 -18.98 -31.58 4.43
N ASN A 1040 -19.39 -32.20 5.54
CA ASN A 1040 -18.52 -33.03 6.37
C ASN A 1040 -17.90 -34.16 5.55
N GLN A 1041 -18.66 -34.80 4.67
CA GLN A 1041 -18.17 -35.87 3.80
C GLN A 1041 -17.12 -35.37 2.81
N ALA A 1042 -17.31 -34.18 2.23
CA ALA A 1042 -16.34 -33.57 1.32
C ALA A 1042 -15.04 -33.13 2.03
N MET A 1043 -15.11 -32.91 3.35
CA MET A 1043 -13.95 -32.58 4.18
C MET A 1043 -13.13 -33.81 4.60
N LEU A 1044 -13.47 -35.02 4.15
CA LEU A 1044 -12.70 -36.26 4.40
C LEU A 1044 -11.84 -36.64 3.19
N GLN A 1045 -10.69 -37.26 3.44
CA GLN A 1045 -9.77 -37.72 2.40
C GLN A 1045 -10.35 -38.90 1.58
N PRO A 1046 -10.04 -38.99 0.27
CA PRO A 1046 -9.27 -38.04 -0.53
C PRO A 1046 -10.06 -36.75 -0.85
N PHE A 1047 -9.40 -35.60 -0.78
CA PHE A 1047 -10.04 -34.31 -1.06
C PHE A 1047 -10.30 -34.10 -2.55
N VAL A 1048 -11.48 -33.57 -2.89
CA VAL A 1048 -11.87 -33.28 -4.30
C VAL A 1048 -11.14 -32.07 -4.89
N ILE A 1049 -10.70 -31.13 -4.04
CA ILE A 1049 -9.85 -29.98 -4.35
C ILE A 1049 -8.94 -29.75 -3.13
N PRO A 1050 -7.90 -28.90 -3.20
CA PRO A 1050 -7.05 -28.62 -2.05
C PRO A 1050 -7.86 -28.21 -0.78
N LYS A 1051 -7.52 -28.82 0.37
CA LYS A 1051 -8.23 -28.62 1.65
C LYS A 1051 -8.42 -27.15 2.04
N PRO A 1052 -7.43 -26.24 1.88
CA PRO A 1052 -7.63 -24.82 2.22
C PRO A 1052 -8.81 -24.17 1.49
N LEU A 1053 -9.09 -24.58 0.24
CA LEU A 1053 -10.24 -24.11 -0.56
C LEU A 1053 -11.56 -24.72 -0.07
N LEU A 1054 -11.57 -26.02 0.27
CA LEU A 1054 -12.74 -26.66 0.90
C LEU A 1054 -13.10 -25.99 2.24
N THR A 1055 -12.09 -25.62 3.03
CA THR A 1055 -12.28 -24.89 4.28
C THR A 1055 -13.01 -23.56 4.04
N ARG A 1056 -12.81 -22.88 2.91
CA ARG A 1056 -13.55 -21.64 2.60
C ARG A 1056 -15.03 -21.91 2.34
N ILE A 1057 -15.37 -23.02 1.69
CA ILE A 1057 -16.75 -23.46 1.48
C ILE A 1057 -17.41 -23.81 2.83
N LEU A 1058 -16.72 -24.56 3.69
CA LEU A 1058 -17.16 -24.85 5.05
C LEU A 1058 -17.37 -23.57 5.87
N ASN A 1059 -16.43 -22.62 5.80
CA ASN A 1059 -16.51 -21.36 6.54
C ASN A 1059 -17.65 -20.45 6.05
N LEU A 1060 -18.01 -20.51 4.77
CA LEU A 1060 -19.22 -19.88 4.27
C LEU A 1060 -20.46 -20.49 4.92
N ALA A 1061 -20.59 -21.83 4.94
CA ALA A 1061 -21.70 -22.50 5.62
C ALA A 1061 -21.80 -22.17 7.13
N ARG A 1062 -20.66 -22.09 7.82
CA ARG A 1062 -20.59 -21.60 9.23
C ARG A 1062 -21.09 -20.17 9.38
N SER A 1063 -20.73 -19.31 8.42
CA SER A 1063 -21.19 -17.92 8.41
C SER A 1063 -22.71 -17.83 8.21
N ALA A 1064 -23.30 -18.68 7.36
CA ALA A 1064 -24.76 -18.78 7.24
C ALA A 1064 -25.41 -19.14 8.57
N ASP A 1065 -24.90 -20.16 9.26
CA ASP A 1065 -25.46 -20.63 10.54
C ASP A 1065 -25.47 -19.52 11.59
N VAL A 1066 -24.38 -18.76 11.67
CA VAL A 1066 -24.24 -17.63 12.60
C VAL A 1066 -25.15 -16.45 12.24
N LEU A 1067 -25.28 -16.10 10.96
CA LEU A 1067 -26.08 -14.97 10.50
C LEU A 1067 -27.58 -15.21 10.60
N TYR A 1068 -28.01 -16.46 10.38
CA TYR A 1068 -29.43 -16.85 10.35
C TYR A 1068 -29.88 -17.60 11.61
N LYS A 1069 -29.07 -17.53 12.68
CA LYS A 1069 -29.33 -18.25 13.92
C LYS A 1069 -30.66 -17.84 14.56
N GLY A 1070 -31.44 -18.83 14.99
CA GLY A 1070 -32.72 -18.61 15.68
C GLY A 1070 -33.86 -18.24 14.74
N ASP A 1071 -33.84 -18.73 13.50
CA ASP A 1071 -34.87 -18.50 12.48
C ASP A 1071 -35.11 -17.00 12.20
N ALA A 1072 -34.02 -16.22 12.17
CA ALA A 1072 -34.07 -14.77 11.96
C ALA A 1072 -33.15 -14.37 10.81
N ASP A 1073 -33.60 -13.50 9.90
CA ASP A 1073 -32.75 -12.90 8.88
C ASP A 1073 -31.84 -11.82 9.49
N GLY A 1074 -30.69 -12.24 10.01
CA GLY A 1074 -29.73 -11.34 10.62
C GLY A 1074 -29.06 -10.39 9.63
N TYR A 1075 -29.05 -10.68 8.32
CA TYR A 1075 -28.45 -9.80 7.32
C TYR A 1075 -29.38 -8.61 6.99
N THR A 1076 -30.65 -8.89 6.72
CA THR A 1076 -31.65 -7.84 6.45
C THR A 1076 -32.01 -7.09 7.73
N HIS A 1077 -32.30 -7.84 8.80
CA HIS A 1077 -32.76 -7.34 10.09
C HIS A 1077 -31.72 -7.60 11.18
N VAL A 1078 -30.64 -6.82 11.14
CA VAL A 1078 -29.55 -6.88 12.12
C VAL A 1078 -30.09 -6.69 13.55
N ASN A 1079 -30.23 -7.81 14.26
CA ASN A 1079 -30.68 -7.87 15.64
C ASN A 1079 -29.53 -7.54 16.61
N GLN A 1080 -29.84 -7.40 17.91
CA GLN A 1080 -28.82 -7.08 18.91
C GLN A 1080 -27.73 -8.15 18.97
N THR A 1081 -28.11 -9.43 18.89
CA THR A 1081 -27.17 -10.56 18.91
C THR A 1081 -26.10 -10.48 17.83
N LEU A 1082 -26.48 -10.15 16.58
CA LEU A 1082 -25.50 -9.99 15.50
C LEU A 1082 -24.63 -8.74 15.70
N LYS A 1083 -25.20 -7.63 16.20
CA LYS A 1083 -24.41 -6.43 16.53
C LYS A 1083 -23.37 -6.73 17.59
N ASP A 1084 -23.73 -7.52 18.60
CA ASP A 1084 -22.81 -7.92 19.67
C ASP A 1084 -21.68 -8.78 19.11
N LYS A 1085 -21.99 -9.77 18.24
CA LYS A 1085 -20.96 -10.58 17.55
C LYS A 1085 -20.03 -9.74 16.67
N VAL A 1086 -20.59 -8.78 15.91
CA VAL A 1086 -19.80 -7.82 15.12
C VAL A 1086 -18.91 -6.98 16.03
N ALA A 1087 -19.43 -6.51 17.16
CA ALA A 1087 -18.68 -5.70 18.11
C ALA A 1087 -17.54 -6.50 18.77
N LEU A 1088 -17.78 -7.77 19.14
CA LEU A 1088 -16.75 -8.66 19.68
C LEU A 1088 -15.58 -8.85 18.69
N VAL A 1089 -15.87 -9.03 17.41
CA VAL A 1089 -14.82 -9.27 16.41
C VAL A 1089 -14.12 -7.98 15.98
N LEU A 1090 -14.86 -6.88 15.78
CA LEU A 1090 -14.37 -5.68 15.10
C LEU A 1090 -14.21 -4.44 15.99
N VAL A 1091 -14.74 -4.41 17.21
CA VAL A 1091 -14.81 -3.18 18.02
C VAL A 1091 -14.13 -3.34 19.38
N HIS A 1092 -14.40 -4.43 20.09
CA HIS A 1092 -13.94 -4.66 21.44
C HIS A 1092 -12.63 -5.47 21.42
N PRO A 1093 -11.48 -4.88 21.78
CA PRO A 1093 -10.25 -5.64 21.93
C PRO A 1093 -10.34 -6.55 23.15
N ILE A 1094 -9.64 -7.68 23.11
CA ILE A 1094 -9.54 -8.57 24.25
C ILE A 1094 -8.57 -7.96 25.27
N PRO A 1095 -8.95 -7.86 26.57
CA PRO A 1095 -8.06 -7.39 27.62
C PRO A 1095 -6.80 -8.26 27.73
N MET A 1096 -5.62 -7.62 27.72
CA MET A 1096 -4.32 -8.31 27.84
C MET A 1096 -4.07 -8.85 29.24
#